data_AF-A0AA40GFZ0-F1
#
_entry.id   AF-A0AA40GFZ0-F1
#
_cell.length_a   1.000
_cell.length_b   1.000
_cell.length_c   1.000
_cell.angle_alpha   90.00
_cell.angle_beta   90.00
_cell.angle_gamma   90.00
#
_symmetry.space_group_name_H-M   'P 1'
#
loop_
_entity.id
_entity.type
_entity.pdbx_description
1 polymer ?
#
loop_
_entity_poly.entity_id
_entity_poly.type
_entity_poly.pdbx_seq_one_letter_code
_entity_poly.pdbx_strand_id
1 'polypeptide(L)'
;MRAILLFLILIQTRGKTIQTCPKYCTCKLGAQAEWLRIKCSNELQNIRDININNVSVELVQLDLSKNNIYTIEANIFKNLTNLKRLNLSQNYITSIDAECFNGLGNLERLDLSKNQISTIDAYTFRKLPNLKRLDLSGNNISMVKPSLFHDLLALERLKLNENKLTTLMESTFLGLNSLKQLDLSNNPWRCDCELYWFSNWIHNSSIKLNPAPKCASPVNIKGEFIKKLKYSENIQCQLLPPTIELRPIHNQVVFAGDSITLKCRAPSITDDRNARLSWLWYPNTTTENADLNAFLDPQKSLPNIKVDNRYLADSGIVDSSLSIVPIKEEHNGQWNCLLVSVNGNRTKAISVIVISEETRYCPLAVTKNNKGIYTWPKTVVGWRAELPCEGNHLSGLMQIPLKASYQCNITGYWENLNTELCPYISHITKSLEQFSKVNLSLTRISLLESAKKFKNFTGNSIKITDPIEVNFITQTIENYLNFLIEGKELGTMLIDVINTLINVPKNILKKAEVSFKSCTRLIKAVEKIIEYTPSIQFYKKNMALEEFRVKRDSFTGLICTWYSNNNPEIRFLQCTTNNRTSPINIKDRTIEASIHLPASLLQYSQEVTAHQLMISVYSNNRLFPKIINNDNMDVASCVIGSKLGM
;
A
#
# COMPACT_ATOMS: atom_id res chain seq x y z
N MET A 1 76.43 -21.59 -71.50
CA MET A 1 75.38 -22.42 -72.12
C MET A 1 74.28 -22.67 -71.08
N ARG A 2 73.06 -22.16 -71.36
CA ARG A 2 71.69 -22.55 -70.87
C ARG A 2 71.58 -23.24 -69.49
N ALA A 3 71.04 -22.61 -68.44
CA ALA A 3 69.62 -22.38 -68.12
C ALA A 3 68.80 -23.66 -67.83
N ILE A 4 68.30 -23.83 -66.59
CA ILE A 4 66.86 -23.88 -66.18
C ILE A 4 66.72 -24.29 -64.69
N LEU A 5 65.87 -23.53 -63.98
CA LEU A 5 65.39 -23.67 -62.59
C LEU A 5 64.54 -24.95 -62.34
N LEU A 6 64.50 -25.45 -61.08
CA LEU A 6 63.26 -25.48 -60.26
C LEU A 6 63.48 -26.00 -58.81
N PHE A 7 63.39 -25.04 -57.88
CA PHE A 7 62.81 -24.99 -56.53
C PHE A 7 62.95 -26.10 -55.44
N LEU A 8 63.47 -25.60 -54.31
CA LEU A 8 63.44 -26.04 -52.91
C LEU A 8 62.09 -26.55 -52.33
N ILE A 9 62.17 -27.58 -51.48
CA ILE A 9 61.43 -27.67 -50.20
C ILE A 9 62.39 -28.20 -49.12
N LEU A 10 62.85 -27.30 -48.23
CA LEU A 10 63.52 -27.64 -46.96
C LEU A 10 62.44 -27.78 -45.87
N ILE A 11 62.25 -28.99 -45.37
CA ILE A 11 61.45 -29.25 -44.15
C ILE A 11 62.30 -28.83 -42.95
N GLN A 12 62.05 -27.64 -42.42
CA GLN A 12 62.50 -27.27 -41.07
C GLN A 12 61.49 -27.81 -40.05
N THR A 13 61.91 -28.84 -39.30
CA THR A 13 61.26 -29.21 -38.03
C THR A 13 61.45 -28.06 -37.03
N ARG A 14 60.48 -27.14 -36.96
CA ARG A 14 60.40 -26.14 -35.90
C ARG A 14 60.09 -26.84 -34.58
N GLY A 15 61.11 -26.97 -33.72
CA GLY A 15 60.92 -27.23 -32.30
C GLY A 15 60.07 -26.13 -31.67
N LYS A 16 58.89 -26.50 -31.14
CA LYS A 16 58.05 -25.61 -30.34
C LYS A 16 58.75 -25.30 -29.01
N THR A 17 58.87 -24.00 -28.75
CA THR A 17 59.47 -23.34 -27.59
C THR A 17 58.70 -23.60 -26.28
N ILE A 18 59.44 -24.07 -25.27
CA ILE A 18 59.31 -23.91 -23.81
C ILE A 18 57.92 -23.46 -23.30
N GLN A 19 57.15 -24.43 -22.81
CA GLN A 19 55.90 -24.23 -22.08
C GLN A 19 56.21 -24.22 -20.58
N THR A 20 56.47 -23.05 -19.99
CA THR A 20 56.73 -22.95 -18.55
C THR A 20 55.43 -23.14 -17.77
N CYS A 21 55.35 -24.18 -16.93
CA CYS A 21 54.25 -24.37 -16.01
C CYS A 21 54.14 -23.16 -15.05
N PRO A 22 52.93 -22.62 -14.78
CA PRO A 22 52.78 -21.52 -13.84
C PRO A 22 53.37 -21.85 -12.47
N LYS A 23 53.90 -20.83 -11.79
CA LYS A 23 54.38 -20.97 -10.40
C LYS A 23 53.21 -21.45 -9.53
N TYR A 24 53.51 -22.37 -8.60
CA TYR A 24 52.53 -22.99 -7.69
C TYR A 24 51.52 -23.95 -8.35
N CYS A 25 51.78 -24.33 -9.60
CA CYS A 25 50.97 -25.28 -10.33
C CYS A 25 51.78 -26.51 -10.75
N THR A 26 51.08 -27.62 -10.90
CA THR A 26 51.59 -28.89 -11.42
C THR A 26 50.98 -29.11 -12.80
N CYS A 27 51.83 -29.31 -13.80
CA CYS A 27 51.43 -29.48 -15.19
C CYS A 27 51.67 -30.92 -15.63
N LYS A 28 50.65 -31.55 -16.22
CA LYS A 28 50.75 -32.87 -16.84
C LYS A 28 50.46 -32.78 -18.33
N LEU A 29 51.43 -33.18 -19.14
CA LEU A 29 51.30 -33.26 -20.60
C LEU A 29 50.91 -34.67 -21.05
N GLY A 30 50.16 -34.75 -22.15
CA GLY A 30 49.94 -35.98 -22.91
C GLY A 30 51.24 -36.51 -23.54
N ALA A 31 51.28 -37.81 -23.86
CA ALA A 31 52.49 -38.48 -24.34
C ALA A 31 52.99 -37.93 -25.71
N GLN A 32 52.10 -37.29 -26.48
CA GLN A 32 52.36 -36.60 -27.74
C GLN A 32 52.15 -35.08 -27.62
N ALA A 33 52.15 -34.53 -26.40
CA ALA A 33 51.79 -33.15 -26.10
C ALA A 33 50.39 -32.73 -26.61
N GLU A 34 49.48 -33.69 -26.75
CA GLU A 34 48.15 -33.49 -27.36
C GLU A 34 47.11 -32.90 -26.40
N TRP A 35 47.39 -32.88 -25.09
CA TRP A 35 46.62 -32.18 -24.08
C TRP A 35 47.49 -31.72 -22.91
N LEU A 36 47.09 -30.62 -22.28
CA LEU A 36 47.65 -30.14 -21.02
C LEU A 36 46.60 -30.18 -19.90
N ARG A 37 47.00 -30.64 -18.71
CA ARG A 37 46.22 -30.48 -17.47
C ARG A 37 47.05 -29.73 -16.46
N ILE A 38 46.43 -28.73 -15.84
CA ILE A 38 47.04 -27.91 -14.80
C ILE A 38 46.27 -28.11 -13.51
N LYS A 39 46.99 -28.30 -12.40
CA LYS A 39 46.46 -28.23 -11.05
C LYS A 39 47.27 -27.27 -10.21
N CYS A 40 46.63 -26.25 -9.68
CA CYS A 40 47.26 -25.23 -8.84
C CYS A 40 46.82 -25.37 -7.38
N SER A 41 47.78 -25.33 -6.46
CA SER A 41 47.53 -25.48 -5.03
C SER A 41 48.56 -24.69 -4.23
N ASN A 42 48.19 -23.50 -3.76
CA ASN A 42 49.02 -22.65 -2.88
C ASN A 42 48.22 -21.46 -2.32
N GLU A 43 47.05 -21.69 -1.74
CA GLU A 43 46.27 -20.63 -1.08
C GLU A 43 45.97 -19.41 -1.98
N LEU A 44 45.82 -19.64 -3.29
CA LEU A 44 45.65 -18.58 -4.28
C LEU A 44 44.41 -17.74 -3.96
N GLN A 45 44.58 -16.42 -3.93
CA GLN A 45 43.47 -15.48 -3.67
C GLN A 45 42.84 -14.98 -4.96
N ASN A 46 43.63 -14.84 -6.04
CA ASN A 46 43.16 -14.36 -7.34
C ASN A 46 43.55 -15.31 -8.46
N ILE A 47 42.62 -15.53 -9.41
CA ILE A 47 42.85 -16.37 -10.59
C ILE A 47 43.93 -15.74 -11.50
N ARG A 48 44.05 -14.40 -11.50
CA ARG A 48 45.06 -13.66 -12.30
C ARG A 48 46.50 -14.01 -11.94
N ASP A 49 46.77 -14.43 -10.71
CA ASP A 49 48.12 -14.72 -10.20
C ASP A 49 48.80 -15.88 -10.95
N ILE A 50 48.00 -16.72 -11.61
CA ILE A 50 48.44 -17.89 -12.37
C ILE A 50 48.95 -17.49 -13.77
N ASN A 51 48.72 -16.24 -14.20
CA ASN A 51 49.03 -15.71 -15.54
C ASN A 51 48.69 -16.70 -16.67
N ILE A 52 47.42 -17.13 -16.67
CA ILE A 52 46.86 -18.16 -17.55
C ILE A 52 47.00 -17.78 -19.05
N ASN A 53 47.18 -16.49 -19.36
CA ASN A 53 47.35 -16.00 -20.72
C ASN A 53 48.64 -16.48 -21.40
N ASN A 54 49.66 -16.89 -20.64
CA ASN A 54 50.90 -17.46 -21.17
C ASN A 54 50.86 -18.99 -21.34
N VAL A 55 49.76 -19.63 -20.92
CA VAL A 55 49.58 -21.08 -21.01
C VAL A 55 48.93 -21.42 -22.35
N SER A 56 49.59 -22.28 -23.13
CA SER A 56 49.21 -22.74 -24.49
C SER A 56 47.70 -23.04 -24.67
N VAL A 57 47.24 -22.80 -25.90
CA VAL A 57 45.90 -23.09 -26.45
C VAL A 57 45.48 -24.57 -26.27
N GLU A 58 46.37 -25.47 -25.86
CA GLU A 58 46.15 -26.92 -25.67
C GLU A 58 45.63 -27.31 -24.26
N LEU A 59 45.28 -26.35 -23.39
CA LEU A 59 44.78 -26.62 -22.04
C LEU A 59 43.38 -27.25 -22.05
N VAL A 60 43.27 -28.49 -21.57
CA VAL A 60 42.02 -29.27 -21.54
C VAL A 60 41.39 -29.33 -20.15
N GLN A 61 42.20 -29.27 -19.09
CA GLN A 61 41.71 -29.28 -17.71
C GLN A 61 42.47 -28.28 -16.84
N LEU A 62 41.73 -27.48 -16.09
CA LEU A 62 42.22 -26.54 -15.11
C LEU A 62 41.59 -26.84 -13.75
N ASP A 63 42.42 -27.18 -12.76
CA ASP A 63 42.03 -27.46 -11.39
C ASP A 63 42.60 -26.38 -10.46
N LEU A 64 41.70 -25.54 -9.95
CA LEU A 64 41.94 -24.46 -8.99
C LEU A 64 41.25 -24.75 -7.65
N SER A 65 40.85 -26.01 -7.40
CA SER A 65 40.19 -26.37 -6.15
C SER A 65 41.11 -26.24 -4.94
N LYS A 66 40.52 -26.05 -3.75
CA LYS A 66 41.25 -25.93 -2.47
C LYS A 66 42.24 -24.76 -2.44
N ASN A 67 41.80 -23.58 -2.87
CA ASN A 67 42.53 -22.32 -2.73
C ASN A 67 41.65 -21.31 -1.96
N ASN A 68 42.10 -20.05 -1.90
CA ASN A 68 41.43 -18.97 -1.18
C ASN A 68 40.75 -17.97 -2.12
N ILE A 69 40.20 -18.44 -3.25
CA ILE A 69 39.64 -17.55 -4.28
C ILE A 69 38.28 -17.00 -3.84
N TYR A 70 38.08 -15.68 -3.96
CA TYR A 70 36.85 -15.00 -3.53
C TYR A 70 35.90 -14.60 -4.67
N THR A 71 36.43 -14.31 -5.87
CA THR A 71 35.64 -13.79 -6.99
C THR A 71 36.07 -14.39 -8.32
N ILE A 72 35.12 -14.57 -9.25
CA ILE A 72 35.40 -14.92 -10.64
C ILE A 72 35.09 -13.71 -11.52
N GLU A 73 36.13 -13.07 -12.03
CA GLU A 73 36.03 -11.81 -12.77
C GLU A 73 35.65 -12.01 -14.24
N ALA A 74 35.08 -10.97 -14.85
CA ALA A 74 34.72 -10.95 -16.26
C ALA A 74 35.89 -11.37 -17.16
N ASN A 75 35.62 -12.23 -18.16
CA ASN A 75 36.56 -12.61 -19.21
C ASN A 75 37.89 -13.25 -18.73
N ILE A 76 38.01 -13.67 -17.47
CA ILE A 76 39.25 -14.26 -16.93
C ILE A 76 39.69 -15.54 -17.65
N PHE A 77 38.73 -16.27 -18.23
CA PHE A 77 38.97 -17.50 -18.98
C PHE A 77 38.87 -17.36 -20.50
N LYS A 78 38.80 -16.12 -21.03
CA LYS A 78 38.48 -15.84 -22.44
C LYS A 78 39.37 -16.55 -23.46
N ASN A 79 40.64 -16.76 -23.13
CA ASN A 79 41.62 -17.36 -24.02
C ASN A 79 41.68 -18.91 -23.93
N LEU A 80 40.96 -19.52 -23.00
CA LEU A 80 40.98 -20.97 -22.74
C LEU A 80 39.99 -21.75 -23.62
N THR A 81 40.06 -21.58 -24.93
CA THR A 81 39.05 -22.05 -25.88
C THR A 81 38.92 -23.58 -25.98
N ASN A 82 39.97 -24.34 -25.65
CA ASN A 82 39.98 -25.81 -25.67
C ASN A 82 39.68 -26.47 -24.30
N LEU A 83 39.39 -25.65 -23.28
CA LEU A 83 39.16 -26.16 -21.93
C LEU A 83 37.87 -26.99 -21.88
N LYS A 84 38.00 -28.23 -21.41
CA LYS A 84 36.87 -29.16 -21.24
C LYS A 84 36.44 -29.32 -19.79
N ARG A 85 37.34 -29.06 -18.84
CA ARG A 85 37.10 -29.28 -17.40
C ARG A 85 37.68 -28.13 -16.58
N LEU A 86 36.82 -27.48 -15.80
CA LEU A 86 37.19 -26.43 -14.87
C LEU A 86 36.70 -26.81 -13.47
N ASN A 87 37.63 -26.88 -12.52
CA ASN A 87 37.33 -27.14 -11.12
C ASN A 87 37.74 -25.94 -10.25
N LEU A 88 36.77 -25.34 -9.57
CA LEU A 88 36.88 -24.20 -8.68
C LEU A 88 36.29 -24.54 -7.29
N SER A 89 36.09 -25.82 -7.00
CA SER A 89 35.47 -26.27 -5.74
C SER A 89 36.34 -26.01 -4.52
N GLN A 90 35.73 -25.93 -3.33
CA GLN A 90 36.45 -25.73 -2.06
C GLN A 90 37.30 -24.44 -2.06
N ASN A 91 36.68 -23.33 -2.46
CA ASN A 91 37.22 -21.97 -2.36
C ASN A 91 36.27 -21.11 -1.51
N TYR A 92 36.49 -19.79 -1.47
CA TYR A 92 35.64 -18.82 -0.75
C TYR A 92 34.84 -17.93 -1.72
N ILE A 93 34.45 -18.48 -2.87
CA ILE A 93 33.82 -17.68 -3.93
C ILE A 93 32.46 -17.19 -3.46
N THR A 94 32.27 -15.87 -3.43
CA THR A 94 30.99 -15.22 -3.09
C THR A 94 30.33 -14.56 -4.30
N SER A 95 31.13 -14.12 -5.29
CA SER A 95 30.66 -13.40 -6.47
C SER A 95 31.20 -14.00 -7.77
N ILE A 96 30.30 -14.11 -8.76
CA ILE A 96 30.57 -14.60 -10.11
C ILE A 96 30.09 -13.52 -11.08
N ASP A 97 30.99 -12.96 -11.87
CA ASP A 97 30.64 -12.00 -12.90
C ASP A 97 29.87 -12.67 -14.06
N ALA A 98 28.90 -11.96 -14.65
CA ALA A 98 28.05 -12.47 -15.72
C ALA A 98 28.82 -12.92 -16.98
N GLU A 99 30.00 -12.33 -17.24
CA GLU A 99 30.84 -12.62 -18.40
C GLU A 99 32.08 -13.48 -18.08
N CYS A 100 32.19 -14.01 -16.86
CA CYS A 100 33.39 -14.71 -16.43
C CYS A 100 33.73 -15.96 -17.27
N PHE A 101 32.72 -16.64 -17.81
CA PHE A 101 32.87 -17.86 -18.62
C PHE A 101 32.92 -17.62 -20.13
N ASN A 102 33.06 -16.37 -20.57
CA ASN A 102 33.32 -16.06 -21.97
C ASN A 102 34.53 -16.85 -22.49
N GLY A 103 34.46 -17.33 -23.74
CA GLY A 103 35.52 -18.12 -24.38
C GLY A 103 35.50 -19.62 -24.11
N LEU A 104 34.73 -20.10 -23.13
CA LEU A 104 34.68 -21.51 -22.71
C LEU A 104 33.67 -22.37 -23.50
N GLY A 105 33.62 -22.21 -24.82
CA GLY A 105 32.63 -22.88 -25.67
C GLY A 105 32.72 -24.41 -25.69
N ASN A 106 33.89 -24.99 -25.39
CA ASN A 106 34.14 -26.44 -25.36
C ASN A 106 34.04 -27.06 -23.95
N LEU A 107 33.66 -26.28 -22.94
CA LEU A 107 33.63 -26.75 -21.56
C LEU A 107 32.54 -27.81 -21.36
N GLU A 108 32.92 -28.97 -20.85
CA GLU A 108 32.00 -30.09 -20.60
C GLU A 108 31.69 -30.27 -19.11
N ARG A 109 32.59 -29.84 -18.21
CA ARG A 109 32.44 -30.00 -16.77
C ARG A 109 32.88 -28.74 -16.03
N LEU A 110 31.99 -28.22 -15.19
CA LEU A 110 32.23 -27.11 -14.30
C LEU A 110 31.87 -27.52 -12.88
N ASP A 111 32.82 -27.39 -11.96
CA ASP A 111 32.63 -27.65 -10.53
C ASP A 111 32.90 -26.37 -9.73
N LEU A 112 31.84 -25.87 -9.10
CA LEU A 112 31.80 -24.68 -8.23
C LEU A 112 31.34 -25.07 -6.81
N SER A 113 31.38 -26.37 -6.47
CA SER A 113 30.87 -26.87 -5.20
C SER A 113 31.69 -26.42 -3.99
N LYS A 114 31.08 -26.40 -2.80
CA LYS A 114 31.72 -26.03 -1.54
C LYS A 114 32.37 -24.64 -1.59
N ASN A 115 31.58 -23.66 -1.99
CA ASN A 115 31.93 -22.23 -2.01
C ASN A 115 30.91 -21.45 -1.16
N GLN A 116 30.89 -20.12 -1.25
CA GLN A 116 29.99 -19.25 -0.49
C GLN A 116 29.02 -18.47 -1.40
N ILE A 117 28.70 -19.01 -2.58
CA ILE A 117 27.88 -18.34 -3.59
C ILE A 117 26.44 -18.24 -3.08
N SER A 118 25.91 -17.02 -2.97
CA SER A 118 24.53 -16.76 -2.54
C SER A 118 23.56 -16.51 -3.70
N THR A 119 24.06 -15.91 -4.78
CA THR A 119 23.25 -15.50 -5.95
C THR A 119 24.03 -15.74 -7.22
N ILE A 120 23.32 -16.13 -8.28
CA ILE A 120 23.88 -16.28 -9.63
C ILE A 120 22.98 -15.53 -10.60
N ASP A 121 23.57 -14.69 -11.45
CA ASP A 121 22.79 -13.88 -12.38
C ASP A 121 22.22 -14.68 -13.54
N ALA A 122 21.12 -14.16 -14.09
CA ALA A 122 20.49 -14.75 -15.26
C ALA A 122 21.50 -14.85 -16.41
N TYR A 123 21.44 -15.94 -17.18
CA TYR A 123 22.30 -16.17 -18.34
C TYR A 123 23.81 -16.30 -18.07
N THR A 124 24.26 -16.38 -16.82
CA THR A 124 25.69 -16.56 -16.47
C THR A 124 26.33 -17.74 -17.20
N PHE A 125 25.58 -18.83 -17.41
CA PHE A 125 26.08 -20.03 -18.08
C PHE A 125 25.79 -20.09 -19.60
N ARG A 126 25.19 -19.05 -20.19
CA ARG A 126 24.73 -19.04 -21.60
C ARG A 126 25.84 -19.30 -22.63
N LYS A 127 27.09 -19.00 -22.27
CA LYS A 127 28.25 -19.20 -23.15
C LYS A 127 28.88 -20.60 -23.04
N LEU A 128 28.21 -21.54 -22.37
CA LEU A 128 28.66 -22.91 -22.16
C LEU A 128 27.76 -23.94 -22.89
N PRO A 129 27.64 -23.89 -24.22
CA PRO A 129 26.68 -24.71 -24.97
C PRO A 129 26.95 -26.23 -24.89
N ASN A 130 28.20 -26.62 -24.62
CA ASN A 130 28.63 -28.02 -24.55
C ASN A 130 28.71 -28.56 -23.10
N LEU A 131 28.23 -27.81 -22.11
CA LEU A 131 28.34 -28.21 -20.71
C LEU A 131 27.48 -29.43 -20.42
N LYS A 132 28.09 -30.51 -19.94
CA LYS A 132 27.42 -31.78 -19.62
C LYS A 132 27.23 -31.97 -18.12
N ARG A 133 28.09 -31.38 -17.28
CA ARG A 133 28.04 -31.52 -15.82
C ARG A 133 28.29 -30.19 -15.14
N LEU A 134 27.37 -29.81 -14.28
CA LEU A 134 27.46 -28.62 -13.43
C LEU A 134 27.24 -29.02 -11.97
N ASP A 135 28.22 -28.72 -11.12
CA ASP A 135 28.14 -28.93 -9.67
C ASP A 135 28.18 -27.59 -8.94
N LEU A 136 27.07 -27.25 -8.28
CA LEU A 136 26.88 -26.05 -7.45
C LEU A 136 26.58 -26.43 -5.99
N SER A 137 26.83 -27.69 -5.61
CA SER A 137 26.49 -28.21 -4.28
C SER A 137 27.29 -27.56 -3.15
N GLY A 138 26.73 -27.48 -1.94
CA GLY A 138 27.44 -26.94 -0.78
C GLY A 138 27.73 -25.43 -0.89
N ASN A 139 26.76 -24.66 -1.37
CA ASN A 139 26.83 -23.19 -1.48
C ASN A 139 25.70 -22.54 -0.63
N ASN A 140 25.52 -21.22 -0.74
CA ASN A 140 24.50 -20.45 -0.03
C ASN A 140 23.34 -20.00 -0.94
N ILE A 141 23.09 -20.70 -2.04
CA ILE A 141 22.12 -20.28 -3.06
C ILE A 141 20.70 -20.38 -2.49
N SER A 142 19.99 -19.25 -2.43
CA SER A 142 18.62 -19.17 -1.90
C SER A 142 17.54 -19.16 -2.98
N MET A 143 17.88 -18.77 -4.22
CA MET A 143 16.95 -18.67 -5.34
C MET A 143 17.63 -18.99 -6.67
N VAL A 144 16.90 -19.65 -7.56
CA VAL A 144 17.29 -19.89 -8.96
C VAL A 144 16.30 -19.18 -9.88
N LYS A 145 16.81 -18.36 -10.81
CA LYS A 145 15.99 -17.71 -11.86
C LYS A 145 15.74 -18.71 -13.01
N PRO A 146 14.55 -18.75 -13.64
CA PRO A 146 14.28 -19.67 -14.74
C PRO A 146 15.24 -19.57 -15.93
N SER A 147 15.78 -18.38 -16.19
CA SER A 147 16.74 -18.13 -17.27
C SER A 147 18.17 -18.59 -16.97
N LEU A 148 18.48 -19.08 -15.77
CA LEU A 148 19.85 -19.44 -15.39
C LEU A 148 20.40 -20.63 -16.19
N PHE A 149 19.55 -21.64 -16.42
CA PHE A 149 19.94 -22.90 -17.06
C PHE A 149 19.40 -23.06 -18.48
N HIS A 150 18.62 -22.09 -18.96
CA HIS A 150 17.83 -22.19 -20.19
C HIS A 150 18.65 -22.61 -21.44
N ASP A 151 19.86 -22.05 -21.58
CA ASP A 151 20.72 -22.28 -22.74
C ASP A 151 21.61 -23.53 -22.62
N LEU A 152 21.52 -24.30 -21.52
CA LEU A 152 22.37 -25.48 -21.25
C LEU A 152 21.80 -26.77 -21.85
N LEU A 153 21.62 -26.77 -23.18
CA LEU A 153 20.92 -27.84 -23.92
C LEU A 153 21.58 -29.23 -23.80
N ALA A 154 22.91 -29.26 -23.61
CA ALA A 154 23.71 -30.49 -23.49
C ALA A 154 23.87 -31.01 -22.05
N LEU A 155 23.29 -30.33 -21.05
CA LEU A 155 23.52 -30.65 -19.64
C LEU A 155 22.90 -31.99 -19.27
N GLU A 156 23.71 -32.92 -18.79
CA GLU A 156 23.27 -34.26 -18.38
C GLU A 156 23.12 -34.39 -16.86
N ARG A 157 23.91 -33.63 -16.09
CA ARG A 157 23.97 -33.73 -14.63
C ARG A 157 24.04 -32.35 -14.00
N LEU A 158 23.10 -32.08 -13.11
CA LEU A 158 23.03 -30.86 -12.32
C LEU A 158 22.96 -31.20 -10.84
N LYS A 159 23.83 -30.60 -10.03
CA LYS A 159 23.81 -30.71 -8.57
C LYS A 159 23.64 -29.35 -7.92
N LEU A 160 22.63 -29.26 -7.07
CA LEU A 160 22.25 -28.09 -6.28
C LEU A 160 22.01 -28.48 -4.81
N ASN A 161 22.41 -29.68 -4.39
CA ASN A 161 22.24 -30.14 -3.02
C ASN A 161 23.05 -29.32 -2.02
N GLU A 162 22.65 -29.35 -0.75
CA GLU A 162 23.32 -28.60 0.34
C GLU A 162 23.40 -27.08 0.05
N ASN A 163 22.26 -26.50 -0.35
CA ASN A 163 22.09 -25.06 -0.56
C ASN A 163 20.97 -24.52 0.37
N LYS A 164 20.48 -23.29 0.11
CA LYS A 164 19.43 -22.62 0.89
C LYS A 164 18.13 -22.45 0.09
N LEU A 165 17.89 -23.28 -0.92
CA LEU A 165 16.71 -23.19 -1.77
C LEU A 165 15.44 -23.55 -0.98
N THR A 166 14.46 -22.65 -1.00
CA THR A 166 13.15 -22.90 -0.36
C THR A 166 12.06 -23.23 -1.37
N THR A 167 12.16 -22.77 -2.61
CA THR A 167 11.18 -23.02 -3.67
C THR A 167 11.85 -23.02 -5.05
N LEU A 168 11.12 -23.46 -6.08
CA LEU A 168 11.53 -23.41 -7.49
C LEU A 168 10.41 -22.78 -8.30
N MET A 169 10.75 -21.80 -9.14
CA MET A 169 9.79 -21.21 -10.07
C MET A 169 9.47 -22.20 -11.18
N GLU A 170 8.23 -22.16 -11.68
CA GLU A 170 7.86 -22.91 -12.87
C GLU A 170 8.81 -22.56 -14.04
N SER A 171 9.06 -23.53 -14.91
CA SER A 171 10.03 -23.42 -16.01
C SER A 171 11.52 -23.31 -15.61
N THR A 172 11.90 -23.51 -14.33
CA THR A 172 13.33 -23.49 -13.93
C THR A 172 14.23 -24.45 -14.72
N PHE A 173 13.68 -25.60 -15.13
CA PHE A 173 14.41 -26.62 -15.90
C PHE A 173 14.08 -26.60 -17.40
N LEU A 174 13.37 -25.56 -17.88
CA LEU A 174 13.02 -25.41 -19.29
C LEU A 174 14.30 -25.22 -20.13
N GLY A 175 14.45 -26.03 -21.18
CA GLY A 175 15.64 -26.04 -22.05
C GLY A 175 16.69 -27.11 -21.70
N LEU A 176 16.59 -27.75 -20.53
CA LEU A 176 17.49 -28.84 -20.11
C LEU A 176 17.14 -30.19 -20.76
N ASN A 177 17.13 -30.23 -22.09
CA ASN A 177 16.61 -31.36 -22.88
C ASN A 177 17.41 -32.66 -22.71
N SER A 178 18.68 -32.56 -22.31
CA SER A 178 19.58 -33.71 -22.14
C SER A 178 19.74 -34.17 -20.68
N LEU A 179 18.99 -33.58 -19.74
CA LEU A 179 19.18 -33.82 -18.32
C LEU A 179 18.82 -35.27 -17.94
N LYS A 180 19.74 -35.96 -17.28
CA LYS A 180 19.59 -37.35 -16.86
C LYS A 180 19.59 -37.50 -15.35
N GLN A 181 20.32 -36.62 -14.64
CA GLN A 181 20.47 -36.68 -13.19
C GLN A 181 20.39 -35.29 -12.57
N LEU A 182 19.60 -35.17 -11.51
CA LEU A 182 19.40 -33.95 -10.76
C LEU A 182 19.49 -34.24 -9.26
N ASP A 183 20.33 -33.50 -8.55
CA ASP A 183 20.42 -33.59 -7.09
C ASP A 183 20.00 -32.25 -6.46
N LEU A 184 18.92 -32.29 -5.69
CA LEU A 184 18.30 -31.16 -4.98
C LEU A 184 18.14 -31.45 -3.48
N SER A 185 18.80 -32.51 -3.00
CA SER A 185 18.72 -32.93 -1.61
C SER A 185 19.32 -31.90 -0.64
N ASN A 186 19.00 -32.01 0.65
CA ASN A 186 19.56 -31.13 1.68
C ASN A 186 19.34 -29.62 1.40
N ASN A 187 18.17 -29.26 0.89
CA ASN A 187 17.69 -27.88 0.79
C ASN A 187 16.43 -27.70 1.65
N PRO A 188 16.19 -26.51 2.23
CA PRO A 188 15.04 -26.23 3.09
C PRO A 188 13.73 -26.02 2.30
N TRP A 189 13.29 -27.04 1.55
CA TRP A 189 12.11 -26.95 0.68
C TRP A 189 10.82 -26.62 1.45
N ARG A 190 10.16 -25.54 1.04
CA ARG A 190 8.83 -25.14 1.48
C ARG A 190 7.81 -25.78 0.54
N CYS A 191 7.16 -26.84 1.03
CA CYS A 191 6.19 -27.61 0.26
C CYS A 191 4.81 -26.97 0.36
N ASP A 192 4.63 -25.95 -0.47
CA ASP A 192 3.39 -25.19 -0.63
C ASP A 192 2.88 -25.28 -2.08
N CYS A 193 1.94 -24.40 -2.43
CA CYS A 193 1.34 -24.33 -3.76
C CYS A 193 2.31 -23.88 -4.85
N GLU A 194 3.30 -23.05 -4.52
CA GLU A 194 4.30 -22.59 -5.48
C GLU A 194 5.23 -23.74 -5.89
N LEU A 195 5.52 -24.67 -4.99
CA LEU A 195 6.38 -25.82 -5.28
C LEU A 195 5.60 -27.03 -5.83
N TYR A 196 4.26 -27.01 -5.83
CA TYR A 196 3.45 -28.16 -6.22
C TYR A 196 3.69 -28.63 -7.66
N TRP A 197 3.92 -27.70 -8.61
CA TRP A 197 4.24 -28.04 -10.00
C TRP A 197 5.46 -28.98 -10.09
N PHE A 198 6.43 -28.81 -9.18
CA PHE A 198 7.65 -29.61 -9.17
C PHE A 198 7.36 -31.07 -8.79
N SER A 199 6.37 -31.32 -7.91
CA SER A 199 5.88 -32.68 -7.65
C SER A 199 5.38 -33.35 -8.93
N ASN A 200 4.51 -32.66 -9.68
CA ASN A 200 3.98 -33.15 -10.96
C ASN A 200 5.09 -33.35 -12.00
N TRP A 201 6.03 -32.42 -12.09
CA TRP A 201 7.19 -32.53 -12.97
C TRP A 201 8.04 -33.75 -12.65
N ILE A 202 8.28 -34.06 -11.36
CA ILE A 202 9.00 -35.27 -10.95
C ILE A 202 8.28 -36.54 -11.41
N HIS A 203 6.95 -36.59 -11.32
CA HIS A 203 6.17 -37.75 -11.77
C HIS A 203 6.25 -37.96 -13.27
N ASN A 204 6.22 -36.88 -14.04
CA ASN A 204 6.21 -36.92 -15.50
C ASN A 204 7.62 -37.00 -16.12
N SER A 205 8.67 -36.69 -15.35
CA SER A 205 10.05 -36.72 -15.83
C SER A 205 10.70 -38.11 -15.66
N SER A 206 11.55 -38.49 -16.63
CA SER A 206 12.41 -39.68 -16.56
C SER A 206 13.75 -39.44 -15.86
N ILE A 207 13.91 -38.27 -15.23
CA ILE A 207 15.16 -37.78 -14.65
C ILE A 207 15.43 -38.47 -13.31
N LYS A 208 16.66 -38.96 -13.10
CA LYS A 208 17.05 -39.62 -11.85
C LYS A 208 17.35 -38.59 -10.76
N LEU A 209 16.55 -38.59 -9.69
CA LEU A 209 16.80 -37.84 -8.46
C LEU A 209 17.58 -38.71 -7.47
N ASN A 210 18.79 -38.31 -7.09
CA ASN A 210 19.61 -39.09 -6.18
C ASN A 210 20.37 -38.21 -5.16
N PRO A 211 19.94 -38.15 -3.88
CA PRO A 211 18.70 -38.69 -3.33
C PRO A 211 17.47 -37.81 -3.64
N ALA A 212 16.26 -38.35 -3.45
CA ALA A 212 15.02 -37.60 -3.68
C ALA A 212 14.85 -36.46 -2.66
N PRO A 213 14.42 -35.25 -3.09
CA PRO A 213 14.28 -34.09 -2.20
C PRO A 213 13.10 -34.27 -1.23
N LYS A 214 13.26 -33.72 -0.02
CA LYS A 214 12.31 -33.79 1.09
C LYS A 214 11.84 -32.42 1.54
N CYS A 215 10.61 -32.31 2.01
CA CYS A 215 10.03 -31.10 2.58
C CYS A 215 10.70 -30.72 3.90
N ALA A 216 10.98 -29.45 4.10
CA ALA A 216 11.45 -28.88 5.37
C ALA A 216 10.32 -28.13 6.11
N SER A 217 9.37 -27.57 5.37
CA SER A 217 8.16 -26.92 5.89
C SER A 217 6.97 -27.16 4.94
N PRO A 218 5.72 -26.99 5.38
CA PRO A 218 5.25 -26.77 6.76
C PRO A 218 5.50 -27.97 7.70
N VAL A 219 5.35 -27.75 9.02
CA VAL A 219 5.74 -28.72 10.08
C VAL A 219 5.03 -30.07 9.93
N ASN A 220 3.78 -30.06 9.49
CA ASN A 220 2.93 -31.24 9.28
C ASN A 220 3.44 -32.20 8.19
N ILE A 221 4.25 -31.73 7.23
CA ILE A 221 4.80 -32.56 6.14
C ILE A 221 6.32 -32.55 6.10
N LYS A 222 6.97 -32.08 7.17
CA LYS A 222 8.42 -32.05 7.30
C LYS A 222 8.99 -33.47 7.22
N GLY A 223 9.94 -33.69 6.31
CA GLY A 223 10.60 -34.96 6.08
C GLY A 223 9.97 -35.81 4.97
N GLU A 224 8.77 -35.47 4.49
CA GLU A 224 8.12 -36.17 3.38
C GLU A 224 8.83 -35.88 2.05
N PHE A 225 8.80 -36.86 1.13
CA PHE A 225 9.35 -36.68 -0.21
C PHE A 225 8.45 -35.78 -1.05
N ILE A 226 9.02 -34.82 -1.78
CA ILE A 226 8.26 -33.91 -2.65
C ILE A 226 7.40 -34.67 -3.67
N LYS A 227 7.89 -35.82 -4.17
CA LYS A 227 7.15 -36.69 -5.09
C LYS A 227 5.82 -37.22 -4.49
N LYS A 228 5.67 -37.29 -3.17
CA LYS A 228 4.46 -37.78 -2.50
C LYS A 228 3.43 -36.70 -2.23
N LEU A 229 3.69 -35.45 -2.60
CA LEU A 229 2.75 -34.35 -2.36
C LEU A 229 1.47 -34.55 -3.18
N LYS A 230 0.32 -34.56 -2.51
CA LYS A 230 -1.01 -34.61 -3.12
C LYS A 230 -1.76 -33.29 -2.95
N TYR A 231 -2.39 -32.85 -4.03
CA TYR A 231 -3.37 -31.75 -4.05
C TYR A 231 -4.57 -32.16 -3.19
N SER A 232 -4.97 -31.36 -2.20
CA SER A 232 -6.10 -31.55 -1.24
C SER A 232 -5.83 -32.29 0.09
N GLU A 233 -4.97 -33.33 0.15
CA GLU A 233 -4.68 -34.05 1.41
C GLU A 233 -3.56 -33.36 2.23
N ASN A 234 -2.53 -32.83 1.56
CA ASN A 234 -1.31 -32.33 2.21
C ASN A 234 -1.15 -30.81 2.13
N ILE A 235 -1.73 -30.19 1.09
CA ILE A 235 -1.59 -28.75 0.80
C ILE A 235 -2.97 -28.23 0.34
N GLN A 236 -3.49 -27.23 1.05
CA GLN A 236 -4.70 -26.49 0.64
C GLN A 236 -4.30 -25.32 -0.23
N CYS A 237 -4.39 -25.50 -1.55
CA CYS A 237 -4.13 -24.46 -2.53
C CYS A 237 -5.43 -23.87 -3.02
N GLN A 238 -5.69 -22.59 -2.71
CA GLN A 238 -6.54 -21.80 -3.58
C GLN A 238 -5.74 -21.57 -4.87
N LEU A 239 -6.25 -22.05 -6.01
CA LEU A 239 -5.67 -21.77 -7.33
C LEU A 239 -5.47 -20.27 -7.46
N LEU A 240 -4.21 -19.83 -7.42
CA LEU A 240 -3.88 -18.45 -7.70
C LEU A 240 -4.24 -18.20 -9.17
N PRO A 241 -5.10 -17.21 -9.44
CA PRO A 241 -5.55 -16.95 -10.79
C PRO A 241 -4.40 -16.49 -11.71
N PRO A 242 -4.54 -16.62 -13.05
CA PRO A 242 -3.51 -16.20 -13.99
C PRO A 242 -3.12 -14.73 -13.74
N THR A 243 -1.82 -14.46 -13.75
CA THR A 243 -1.28 -13.12 -13.46
C THR A 243 -0.99 -12.38 -14.75
N ILE A 244 -1.15 -11.04 -14.72
CA ILE A 244 -0.80 -10.16 -15.84
C ILE A 244 0.37 -9.29 -15.42
N GLU A 245 1.44 -9.33 -16.22
CA GLU A 245 2.60 -8.45 -16.12
C GLU A 245 2.50 -7.33 -17.16
N LEU A 246 2.47 -6.08 -16.69
CA LEU A 246 2.58 -4.90 -17.55
C LEU A 246 3.98 -4.30 -17.45
N ARG A 247 4.53 -3.85 -18.58
CA ARG A 247 5.75 -3.07 -18.68
C ARG A 247 5.49 -1.83 -19.55
N PRO A 248 5.76 -0.61 -19.06
CA PRO A 248 6.29 -0.27 -17.75
C PRO A 248 5.30 -0.58 -16.60
N ILE A 249 5.83 -0.69 -15.38
CA ILE A 249 5.06 -1.12 -14.19
C ILE A 249 4.30 0.05 -13.55
N HIS A 250 4.78 1.28 -13.77
CA HIS A 250 4.24 2.51 -13.21
C HIS A 250 3.61 3.37 -14.31
N ASN A 251 2.67 4.23 -13.94
CA ASN A 251 2.09 5.24 -14.84
C ASN A 251 3.18 6.05 -15.56
N GLN A 252 2.91 6.45 -16.80
CA GLN A 252 3.90 7.09 -17.67
C GLN A 252 3.53 8.54 -17.95
N VAL A 253 4.55 9.38 -18.07
CA VAL A 253 4.43 10.76 -18.54
C VAL A 253 5.32 10.87 -19.78
N VAL A 254 4.74 11.32 -20.88
CA VAL A 254 5.40 11.39 -22.19
C VAL A 254 5.11 12.72 -22.86
N PHE A 255 6.03 13.22 -23.68
CA PHE A 255 5.82 14.46 -24.42
C PHE A 255 5.18 14.16 -25.77
N ALA A 256 4.28 15.05 -26.22
CA ALA A 256 3.69 14.96 -27.54
C ALA A 256 4.80 14.97 -28.61
N GLY A 257 4.75 14.03 -29.55
CA GLY A 257 5.77 13.80 -30.57
C GLY A 257 6.68 12.60 -30.30
N ASP A 258 6.78 12.13 -29.05
CA ASP A 258 7.59 10.97 -28.69
C ASP A 258 6.94 9.63 -29.10
N SER A 259 7.62 8.53 -28.81
CA SER A 259 7.11 7.16 -28.94
C SER A 259 7.00 6.48 -27.59
N ILE A 260 5.90 5.77 -27.33
CA ILE A 260 5.74 4.90 -26.16
C ILE A 260 5.39 3.48 -26.60
N THR A 261 5.94 2.49 -25.89
CA THR A 261 5.61 1.07 -26.07
C THR A 261 5.19 0.45 -24.75
N LEU A 262 3.95 -0.02 -24.67
CA LEU A 262 3.39 -0.76 -23.56
C LEU A 262 3.43 -2.26 -23.89
N LYS A 263 3.99 -3.08 -23.00
CA LYS A 263 4.03 -4.53 -23.13
C LYS A 263 3.19 -5.17 -22.05
N CYS A 264 2.41 -6.17 -22.43
CA CYS A 264 1.58 -6.96 -21.55
C CYS A 264 1.91 -8.43 -21.76
N ARG A 265 2.12 -9.15 -20.67
CA ARG A 265 2.55 -10.55 -20.66
C ARG A 265 1.73 -11.31 -19.64
N ALA A 266 1.19 -12.45 -20.05
CA ALA A 266 0.48 -13.37 -19.17
C ALA A 266 1.21 -14.72 -19.16
N PRO A 267 2.01 -15.02 -18.12
CA PRO A 267 2.66 -16.31 -17.96
C PRO A 267 1.70 -17.39 -17.44
N SER A 268 2.10 -18.66 -17.59
CA SER A 268 1.40 -19.84 -17.06
C SER A 268 0.00 -20.10 -17.65
N ILE A 269 -0.15 -19.88 -18.95
CA ILE A 269 -1.32 -20.25 -19.76
C ILE A 269 -1.00 -21.57 -20.47
N THR A 270 -1.09 -22.68 -19.75
CA THR A 270 -0.66 -24.01 -20.23
C THR A 270 -1.73 -24.75 -21.03
N ASP A 271 -3.01 -24.60 -20.66
CA ASP A 271 -4.12 -25.43 -21.18
C ASP A 271 -5.15 -24.65 -21.99
N ASP A 272 -4.96 -23.33 -22.17
CA ASP A 272 -5.89 -22.47 -22.89
C ASP A 272 -5.29 -21.96 -24.21
N ARG A 273 -5.71 -22.60 -25.32
CA ARG A 273 -5.33 -22.18 -26.68
C ARG A 273 -6.10 -20.97 -27.19
N ASN A 274 -7.20 -20.61 -26.53
CA ASN A 274 -8.04 -19.47 -26.87
C ASN A 274 -7.68 -18.22 -26.06
N ALA A 275 -6.72 -18.35 -25.14
CA ALA A 275 -6.26 -17.25 -24.34
C ALA A 275 -5.66 -16.15 -25.23
N ARG A 276 -6.17 -14.93 -25.06
CA ARG A 276 -5.71 -13.77 -25.82
C ARG A 276 -5.60 -12.54 -24.95
N LEU A 277 -4.63 -11.69 -25.27
CA LEU A 277 -4.50 -10.37 -24.72
C LEU A 277 -5.13 -9.34 -25.67
N SER A 278 -5.91 -8.44 -25.12
CA SER A 278 -6.54 -7.32 -25.83
C SER A 278 -6.27 -6.02 -25.09
N TRP A 279 -5.91 -4.97 -25.83
CA TRP A 279 -5.77 -3.63 -25.29
C TRP A 279 -7.09 -2.89 -25.35
N LEU A 280 -7.36 -2.14 -24.29
CA LEU A 280 -8.55 -1.36 -24.07
C LEU A 280 -8.11 0.04 -23.62
N TRP A 281 -8.76 1.09 -24.11
CA TRP A 281 -8.41 2.47 -23.78
C TRP A 281 -9.60 3.25 -23.23
N TYR A 282 -9.35 4.10 -22.24
CA TYR A 282 -10.35 4.95 -21.63
C TYR A 282 -9.78 6.36 -21.36
N PRO A 283 -10.42 7.44 -21.84
CA PRO A 283 -9.85 8.79 -21.77
C PRO A 283 -9.83 9.41 -20.38
N ASN A 284 -10.61 8.91 -19.41
CA ASN A 284 -10.75 9.53 -18.09
C ASN A 284 -10.13 8.66 -16.98
N THR A 285 -9.17 9.18 -16.22
CA THR A 285 -8.36 8.38 -15.28
C THR A 285 -8.92 8.30 -13.86
N THR A 286 -10.20 8.64 -13.65
CA THR A 286 -10.75 8.97 -12.32
C THR A 286 -11.50 7.85 -11.60
N THR A 287 -11.79 6.71 -12.25
CA THR A 287 -12.58 5.62 -11.66
C THR A 287 -11.77 4.33 -11.51
N GLU A 288 -11.59 3.88 -10.26
CA GLU A 288 -11.05 2.54 -9.95
C GLU A 288 -12.02 1.42 -10.38
N ASN A 289 -13.29 1.76 -10.61
CA ASN A 289 -14.32 0.86 -11.12
C ASN A 289 -14.85 1.39 -12.46
N ALA A 290 -14.06 1.28 -13.51
CA ALA A 290 -14.56 1.50 -14.87
C ALA A 290 -15.28 0.21 -15.33
N ASP A 291 -16.58 0.30 -15.58
CA ASP A 291 -17.34 -0.72 -16.29
C ASP A 291 -16.58 -1.15 -17.54
N LEU A 292 -16.43 -2.46 -17.75
CA LEU A 292 -15.68 -2.99 -18.91
C LEU A 292 -16.25 -2.49 -20.26
N ASN A 293 -17.53 -2.08 -20.25
CA ASN A 293 -18.26 -1.52 -21.38
C ASN A 293 -17.88 -0.06 -21.73
N ALA A 294 -17.20 0.66 -20.83
CA ALA A 294 -16.76 2.04 -21.07
C ALA A 294 -15.43 2.12 -21.83
N PHE A 295 -14.70 1.01 -21.92
CA PHE A 295 -13.42 0.96 -22.63
C PHE A 295 -13.63 0.81 -24.14
N LEU A 296 -12.85 1.57 -24.90
CA LEU A 296 -12.84 1.57 -26.35
C LEU A 296 -11.68 0.72 -26.88
N ASP A 297 -11.89 0.13 -28.07
CA ASP A 297 -10.81 -0.50 -28.82
C ASP A 297 -9.86 0.59 -29.35
N PRO A 298 -8.60 0.64 -28.88
CA PRO A 298 -7.67 1.70 -29.24
C PRO A 298 -7.39 1.72 -30.76
N GLN A 299 -7.32 0.57 -31.43
CA GLN A 299 -6.99 0.52 -32.87
C GLN A 299 -8.08 1.11 -33.77
N LYS A 300 -9.32 1.22 -33.26
CA LYS A 300 -10.46 1.81 -33.99
C LYS A 300 -10.74 3.25 -33.57
N SER A 301 -10.39 3.62 -32.35
CA SER A 301 -10.73 4.92 -31.76
C SER A 301 -9.62 5.96 -31.86
N LEU A 302 -8.37 5.53 -32.03
CA LEU A 302 -7.20 6.40 -32.01
C LEU A 302 -6.25 6.12 -33.18
N PRO A 303 -5.62 7.16 -33.77
CA PRO A 303 -4.63 6.99 -34.83
C PRO A 303 -3.27 6.51 -34.27
N ASN A 304 -2.35 6.09 -35.15
CA ASN A 304 -0.94 5.79 -34.82
C ASN A 304 -0.70 4.65 -33.82
N ILE A 305 -1.66 3.75 -33.64
CA ILE A 305 -1.53 2.59 -32.74
C ILE A 305 -1.12 1.35 -33.52
N LYS A 306 -0.04 0.71 -33.08
CA LYS A 306 0.40 -0.60 -33.58
C LYS A 306 0.39 -1.61 -32.45
N VAL A 307 -0.26 -2.75 -32.66
CA VAL A 307 -0.32 -3.85 -31.67
C VAL A 307 0.30 -5.10 -32.28
N ASP A 308 1.28 -5.68 -31.59
CA ASP A 308 1.94 -6.94 -31.94
C ASP A 308 1.60 -8.00 -30.88
N ASN A 309 0.83 -9.02 -31.26
CA ASN A 309 0.39 -10.11 -30.39
C ASN A 309 1.20 -11.37 -30.68
N ARG A 310 1.71 -12.04 -29.64
CA ARG A 310 2.50 -13.27 -29.75
C ARG A 310 1.98 -14.32 -28.79
N TYR A 311 1.63 -15.48 -29.33
CA TYR A 311 1.30 -16.66 -28.54
C TYR A 311 2.47 -17.65 -28.62
N LEU A 312 3.16 -17.85 -27.50
CA LEU A 312 4.28 -18.79 -27.42
C LEU A 312 3.76 -20.12 -26.85
N ALA A 313 3.17 -20.94 -27.73
CA ALA A 313 2.57 -22.23 -27.40
C ALA A 313 3.48 -23.15 -26.56
N ASP A 314 4.79 -23.12 -26.85
CA ASP A 314 5.79 -23.99 -26.21
C ASP A 314 6.12 -23.58 -24.75
N SER A 315 5.71 -22.38 -24.34
CA SER A 315 6.04 -21.79 -23.04
C SER A 315 4.83 -21.36 -22.22
N GLY A 316 3.62 -21.57 -22.76
CA GLY A 316 2.36 -21.15 -22.13
C GLY A 316 2.31 -19.65 -21.85
N ILE A 317 2.92 -18.82 -22.71
CA ILE A 317 3.00 -17.37 -22.53
C ILE A 317 2.23 -16.69 -23.65
N VAL A 318 1.37 -15.75 -23.26
CA VAL A 318 0.69 -14.83 -24.17
C VAL A 318 1.27 -13.44 -23.96
N ASP A 319 1.83 -12.86 -25.02
CA ASP A 319 2.47 -11.55 -25.04
C ASP A 319 1.73 -10.61 -26.01
N SER A 320 1.65 -9.34 -25.64
CA SER A 320 1.13 -8.28 -26.50
C SER A 320 1.92 -7.00 -26.29
N SER A 321 2.35 -6.36 -27.37
CA SER A 321 3.07 -5.08 -27.36
C SER A 321 2.30 -4.03 -28.14
N LEU A 322 1.90 -2.96 -27.47
CA LEU A 322 1.24 -1.79 -28.07
C LEU A 322 2.26 -0.65 -28.17
N SER A 323 2.48 -0.13 -29.37
CA SER A 323 3.36 1.03 -29.62
C SER A 323 2.58 2.18 -30.27
N ILE A 324 2.80 3.39 -29.78
CA ILE A 324 2.19 4.63 -30.26
C ILE A 324 3.31 5.53 -30.81
N VAL A 325 3.28 5.83 -32.11
CA VAL A 325 4.33 6.61 -32.78
C VAL A 325 3.75 7.46 -33.93
N PRO A 326 3.77 8.82 -33.85
CA PRO A 326 4.05 9.65 -32.68
C PRO A 326 2.86 9.73 -31.72
N ILE A 327 3.14 9.90 -30.42
CA ILE A 327 2.11 10.13 -29.40
C ILE A 327 1.59 11.58 -29.44
N LYS A 328 0.28 11.73 -29.23
CA LYS A 328 -0.46 13.00 -29.26
C LYS A 328 -1.40 13.10 -28.06
N GLU A 329 -1.92 14.29 -27.78
CA GLU A 329 -2.82 14.55 -26.63
C GLU A 329 -4.02 13.60 -26.54
N GLU A 330 -4.59 13.21 -27.67
CA GLU A 330 -5.73 12.27 -27.76
C GLU A 330 -5.44 10.89 -27.14
N HIS A 331 -4.17 10.51 -26.97
CA HIS A 331 -3.75 9.25 -26.35
C HIS A 331 -3.72 9.32 -24.81
N ASN A 332 -3.97 10.49 -24.22
CA ASN A 332 -4.05 10.68 -22.77
C ASN A 332 -5.19 9.83 -22.20
N GLY A 333 -4.91 9.06 -21.15
CA GLY A 333 -5.91 8.20 -20.52
C GLY A 333 -5.34 6.94 -19.89
N GLN A 334 -6.25 6.03 -19.53
CA GLN A 334 -5.93 4.74 -18.94
C GLN A 334 -5.93 3.64 -20.01
N TRP A 335 -4.81 2.92 -20.10
CA TRP A 335 -4.56 1.82 -21.02
C TRP A 335 -4.66 0.52 -20.24
N ASN A 336 -5.61 -0.31 -20.60
CA ASN A 336 -5.91 -1.55 -19.91
C ASN A 336 -5.56 -2.74 -20.81
N CYS A 337 -4.81 -3.69 -20.26
CA CYS A 337 -4.56 -4.98 -20.89
C CYS A 337 -5.48 -6.03 -20.27
N LEU A 338 -6.40 -6.53 -21.09
CA LEU A 338 -7.36 -7.57 -20.75
C LEU A 338 -6.85 -8.92 -21.27
N LEU A 339 -6.65 -9.87 -20.36
CA LEU A 339 -6.54 -11.28 -20.65
C LEU A 339 -7.94 -11.89 -20.66
N VAL A 340 -8.31 -12.48 -21.80
CA VAL A 340 -9.48 -13.33 -21.91
C VAL A 340 -9.00 -14.77 -21.91
N SER A 341 -9.46 -15.56 -20.92
CA SER A 341 -9.09 -16.97 -20.78
C SER A 341 -10.26 -17.78 -20.21
N VAL A 342 -10.30 -19.07 -20.50
CA VAL A 342 -11.25 -20.03 -19.92
C VAL A 342 -11.14 -20.11 -18.38
N ASN A 343 -9.97 -19.79 -17.84
CA ASN A 343 -9.72 -19.75 -16.38
C ASN A 343 -10.16 -18.41 -15.74
N GLY A 344 -10.75 -17.51 -16.52
CA GLY A 344 -11.29 -16.23 -16.09
C GLY A 344 -10.57 -15.02 -16.70
N ASN A 345 -11.33 -13.95 -16.88
CA ASN A 345 -10.79 -12.70 -17.41
C ASN A 345 -9.99 -11.95 -16.35
N ARG A 346 -8.87 -11.38 -16.75
CA ARG A 346 -8.01 -10.56 -15.89
C ARG A 346 -7.64 -9.28 -16.59
N THR A 347 -7.52 -8.20 -15.85
CA THR A 347 -7.18 -6.89 -16.39
C THR A 347 -6.07 -6.26 -15.57
N LYS A 348 -5.22 -5.50 -16.24
CA LYS A 348 -4.26 -4.63 -15.56
C LYS A 348 -4.17 -3.33 -16.35
N ALA A 349 -4.17 -2.21 -15.65
CA ALA A 349 -4.22 -0.89 -16.26
C ALA A 349 -2.98 -0.07 -15.92
N ILE A 350 -2.60 0.79 -16.86
CA ILE A 350 -1.54 1.79 -16.74
C ILE A 350 -2.06 3.12 -17.27
N SER A 351 -1.82 4.20 -16.55
CA SER A 351 -2.23 5.52 -17.01
C SER A 351 -1.08 6.22 -17.72
N VAL A 352 -1.37 6.83 -18.88
CA VAL A 352 -0.40 7.55 -19.72
C VAL A 352 -0.84 9.01 -19.79
N ILE A 353 0.03 9.91 -19.32
CA ILE A 353 -0.11 11.36 -19.40
C ILE A 353 0.68 11.86 -20.59
N VAL A 354 0.01 12.53 -21.52
CA VAL A 354 0.68 13.21 -22.62
C VAL A 354 0.78 14.70 -22.30
N ILE A 355 2.01 15.24 -22.31
CA ILE A 355 2.29 16.67 -22.10
C ILE A 355 2.59 17.33 -23.44
N SER A 356 1.95 18.46 -23.69
CA SER A 356 2.07 19.31 -24.86
C SER A 356 2.23 20.78 -24.45
N GLU A 357 2.49 21.65 -25.42
CA GLU A 357 2.53 23.11 -25.21
C GLU A 357 1.16 23.69 -24.78
N GLU A 358 0.06 23.07 -25.21
CA GLU A 358 -1.31 23.51 -24.89
C GLU A 358 -1.84 22.90 -23.57
N THR A 359 -1.06 22.02 -22.92
CA THR A 359 -1.47 21.34 -21.70
C THR A 359 -1.73 22.36 -20.59
N ARG A 360 -2.94 22.32 -20.05
CA ARG A 360 -3.34 23.13 -18.90
C ARG A 360 -3.01 22.42 -17.59
N TYR A 361 -2.89 23.19 -16.51
CA TYR A 361 -2.53 22.65 -15.19
C TYR A 361 -3.30 23.36 -14.09
N CYS A 362 -3.63 22.63 -13.02
CA CYS A 362 -3.94 23.25 -11.75
C CYS A 362 -2.67 23.82 -11.11
N PRO A 363 -2.73 25.04 -10.54
CA PRO A 363 -1.58 25.68 -9.91
C PRO A 363 -1.14 24.94 -8.64
N LEU A 364 0.05 25.24 -8.13
CA LEU A 364 0.46 24.75 -6.82
C LEU A 364 -0.53 25.28 -5.76
N ALA A 365 -1.04 24.40 -4.89
CA ALA A 365 -2.02 24.74 -3.88
C ALA A 365 -1.61 24.19 -2.50
N VAL A 366 -1.95 24.92 -1.44
CA VAL A 366 -1.73 24.47 -0.06
C VAL A 366 -3.07 24.39 0.64
N THR A 367 -3.41 23.22 1.16
CA THR A 367 -4.63 23.00 1.95
C THR A 367 -4.26 22.65 3.37
N LYS A 368 -4.93 23.26 4.36
CA LYS A 368 -4.72 23.00 5.78
C LYS A 368 -6.03 22.57 6.44
N ASN A 369 -6.03 21.43 7.09
CA ASN A 369 -7.14 20.94 7.91
C ASN A 369 -6.63 20.25 9.19
N ASN A 370 -7.53 19.65 9.96
CA ASN A 370 -7.19 18.91 11.19
C ASN A 370 -6.39 17.61 10.96
N LYS A 371 -6.19 17.21 9.70
CA LYS A 371 -5.43 16.02 9.26
C LYS A 371 -4.11 16.37 8.58
N GLY A 372 -3.71 17.64 8.59
CA GLY A 372 -2.41 18.08 8.11
C GLY A 372 -2.43 19.29 7.18
N ILE A 373 -1.24 19.63 6.70
CA ILE A 373 -0.96 20.65 5.68
C ILE A 373 -0.44 19.92 4.45
N TYR A 374 -1.24 19.92 3.38
CA TYR A 374 -0.91 19.28 2.12
C TYR A 374 -0.49 20.34 1.10
N THR A 375 0.71 20.18 0.55
CA THR A 375 1.23 21.02 -0.54
C THR A 375 1.09 20.25 -1.84
N TRP A 376 0.08 20.59 -2.61
CA TRP A 376 -0.30 19.92 -3.85
C TRP A 376 0.56 20.41 -5.00
N PRO A 377 1.27 19.52 -5.71
CA PRO A 377 2.11 19.89 -6.83
C PRO A 377 1.27 20.37 -8.02
N LYS A 378 1.88 21.15 -8.91
CA LYS A 378 1.26 21.53 -10.18
C LYS A 378 0.86 20.25 -10.94
N THR A 379 -0.44 20.10 -11.24
CA THR A 379 -1.01 18.83 -11.73
C THR A 379 -1.78 19.06 -13.02
N VAL A 380 -1.67 18.13 -13.97
CA VAL A 380 -2.35 18.20 -15.26
C VAL A 380 -3.87 18.13 -15.06
N VAL A 381 -4.62 18.78 -15.95
CA VAL A 381 -6.08 18.77 -15.88
C VAL A 381 -6.68 17.37 -16.02
N GLY A 382 -7.74 17.08 -15.27
CA GLY A 382 -8.38 15.75 -15.23
C GLY A 382 -7.68 14.75 -14.30
N TRP A 383 -6.51 15.10 -13.77
CA TRP A 383 -5.74 14.21 -12.90
C TRP A 383 -5.98 14.47 -11.41
N ARG A 384 -5.86 13.39 -10.65
CA ARG A 384 -5.86 13.40 -9.19
C ARG A 384 -4.43 13.41 -8.70
N ALA A 385 -4.06 14.40 -7.90
CA ALA A 385 -2.82 14.37 -7.15
C ALA A 385 -3.04 13.54 -5.88
N GLU A 386 -2.07 12.69 -5.55
CA GLU A 386 -2.06 11.90 -4.32
C GLU A 386 -0.80 12.22 -3.52
N LEU A 387 -0.96 12.42 -2.22
CA LEU A 387 0.14 12.64 -1.28
C LEU A 387 -0.01 11.68 -0.10
N PRO A 388 1.10 11.19 0.49
CA PRO A 388 1.01 10.41 1.72
C PRO A 388 0.37 11.24 2.83
N CYS A 389 -0.48 10.62 3.65
CA CYS A 389 -1.05 11.30 4.81
C CYS A 389 0.06 11.76 5.77
N GLU A 390 -0.05 12.99 6.28
CA GLU A 390 0.91 13.51 7.25
C GLU A 390 0.75 12.78 8.60
N GLY A 391 1.86 12.56 9.32
CA GLY A 391 1.86 11.78 10.57
C GLY A 391 1.98 10.27 10.41
N ASN A 392 2.22 9.76 9.20
CA ASN A 392 2.50 8.36 8.93
C ASN A 392 3.94 7.97 9.33
N HIS A 393 4.29 8.17 10.60
CA HIS A 393 5.50 7.63 11.20
C HIS A 393 5.17 6.28 11.85
N LEU A 394 5.29 5.21 11.06
CA LEU A 394 5.61 3.84 11.46
C LEU A 394 4.98 3.34 12.79
N SER A 395 3.89 2.59 12.67
CA SER A 395 3.53 1.57 13.66
C SER A 395 3.03 0.31 12.97
N GLY A 396 3.89 -0.70 12.88
CA GLY A 396 3.51 -2.10 12.63
C GLY A 396 3.78 -2.60 11.20
N LEU A 397 4.35 -3.81 11.13
CA LEU A 397 4.44 -4.63 9.94
C LEU A 397 3.11 -4.68 9.17
N MET A 398 3.17 -4.49 7.85
CA MET A 398 2.07 -4.67 6.88
C MET A 398 0.88 -3.71 6.99
N GLN A 399 1.06 -2.41 6.74
CA GLN A 399 -0.05 -1.51 6.40
C GLN A 399 0.23 -0.74 5.10
N ILE A 400 -0.79 -0.67 4.23
CA ILE A 400 -0.77 0.11 2.99
C ILE A 400 -0.64 1.59 3.37
N PRO A 401 0.26 2.36 2.74
CA PRO A 401 0.40 3.78 3.05
C PRO A 401 -0.89 4.53 2.71
N LEU A 402 -1.53 5.11 3.72
CA LEU A 402 -2.72 5.94 3.55
C LEU A 402 -2.35 7.22 2.77
N LYS A 403 -3.22 7.63 1.86
CA LYS A 403 -3.01 8.79 0.98
C LYS A 403 -4.17 9.77 1.08
N ALA A 404 -3.83 11.06 1.02
CA ALA A 404 -4.74 12.14 0.71
C ALA A 404 -4.79 12.35 -0.80
N SER A 405 -5.93 12.80 -1.32
CA SER A 405 -6.05 13.09 -2.74
C SER A 405 -6.77 14.40 -3.04
N TYR A 406 -6.39 15.05 -4.13
CA TYR A 406 -7.04 16.28 -4.61
C TYR A 406 -7.22 16.21 -6.13
N GLN A 407 -8.40 16.57 -6.64
CA GLN A 407 -8.73 16.42 -8.05
C GLN A 407 -8.54 17.74 -8.79
N CYS A 408 -7.83 17.70 -9.92
CA CYS A 408 -7.76 18.81 -10.85
C CYS A 408 -8.88 18.69 -11.89
N ASN A 409 -9.84 19.61 -11.86
CA ASN A 409 -10.98 19.66 -12.79
C ASN A 409 -10.54 20.15 -14.18
N ILE A 410 -11.21 19.73 -15.27
CA ILE A 410 -11.01 20.11 -16.69
C ILE A 410 -10.87 21.62 -16.97
N THR A 411 -11.28 22.47 -16.04
CA THR A 411 -11.15 23.93 -16.11
C THR A 411 -9.81 24.46 -15.57
N GLY A 412 -8.98 23.62 -14.94
CA GLY A 412 -7.71 24.01 -14.33
C GLY A 412 -7.82 24.45 -12.87
N TYR A 413 -8.92 24.13 -12.19
CA TYR A 413 -9.12 24.40 -10.77
C TYR A 413 -9.15 23.13 -9.92
N TRP A 414 -8.70 23.23 -8.69
CA TRP A 414 -8.74 22.13 -7.74
C TRP A 414 -10.13 21.97 -7.09
N GLU A 415 -10.61 20.73 -7.03
CA GLU A 415 -11.88 20.36 -6.43
C GLU A 415 -11.80 19.02 -5.69
N ASN A 416 -12.80 18.70 -4.86
CA ASN A 416 -12.94 17.40 -4.21
C ASN A 416 -11.69 16.95 -3.41
N LEU A 417 -11.23 17.79 -2.49
CA LEU A 417 -10.18 17.42 -1.53
C LEU A 417 -10.67 16.27 -0.65
N ASN A 418 -10.03 15.10 -0.76
CA ASN A 418 -10.32 13.94 0.06
C ASN A 418 -9.15 13.66 1.02
N THR A 419 -9.46 13.70 2.31
CA THR A 419 -8.54 13.35 3.40
C THR A 419 -9.19 12.38 4.39
N GLU A 420 -10.29 11.72 4.04
CA GLU A 420 -11.12 10.93 4.98
C GLU A 420 -10.36 9.77 5.62
N LEU A 421 -9.48 9.12 4.86
CA LEU A 421 -8.67 8.01 5.34
C LEU A 421 -7.46 8.44 6.17
N CYS A 422 -7.07 9.71 6.14
CA CYS A 422 -5.91 10.19 6.89
C CYS A 422 -6.21 10.33 8.39
N PRO A 423 -5.22 10.03 9.26
CA PRO A 423 -5.36 10.23 10.71
C PRO A 423 -5.45 11.72 11.05
N TYR A 424 -6.12 12.04 12.15
CA TYR A 424 -6.08 13.40 12.70
C TYR A 424 -4.67 13.71 13.20
N ILE A 425 -4.22 14.96 13.04
CA ILE A 425 -2.92 15.44 13.50
C ILE A 425 -3.09 16.50 14.58
N SER A 426 -4.12 17.35 14.42
CA SER A 426 -4.48 18.37 15.41
C SER A 426 -4.63 17.75 16.80
N HIS A 427 -3.86 18.27 17.76
CA HIS A 427 -3.93 17.84 19.15
C HIS A 427 -5.36 18.01 19.72
N ILE A 428 -6.03 19.10 19.35
CA ILE A 428 -7.42 19.38 19.78
C ILE A 428 -8.34 18.26 19.29
N THR A 429 -8.31 17.96 17.99
CA THR A 429 -9.18 16.95 17.39
C THR A 429 -8.88 15.55 17.94
N LYS A 430 -7.60 15.18 18.13
CA LYS A 430 -7.20 13.89 18.73
C LYS A 430 -7.72 13.73 20.15
N SER A 431 -7.55 14.73 21.00
CA SER A 431 -8.03 14.69 22.38
C SER A 431 -9.55 14.57 22.44
N LEU A 432 -10.29 15.32 21.61
CA LEU A 432 -11.74 15.25 21.54
C LEU A 432 -12.24 13.89 21.03
N GLU A 433 -11.58 13.34 20.02
CA GLU A 433 -11.86 11.99 19.52
C GLU A 433 -11.66 10.95 20.62
N GLN A 434 -10.56 11.05 21.38
CA GLN A 434 -10.30 10.16 22.51
C GLN A 434 -11.42 10.24 23.54
N PHE A 435 -11.81 11.45 23.99
CA PHE A 435 -12.92 11.62 24.93
C PHE A 435 -14.23 10.97 24.42
N SER A 436 -14.52 11.07 23.13
CA SER A 436 -15.73 10.48 22.53
C SER A 436 -15.72 8.95 22.49
N LYS A 437 -14.54 8.32 22.56
CA LYS A 437 -14.34 6.87 22.48
C LYS A 437 -14.06 6.21 23.84
N VAL A 438 -13.82 6.98 24.89
CA VAL A 438 -13.57 6.44 26.24
C VAL A 438 -14.79 5.64 26.70
N ASN A 439 -14.57 4.39 27.10
CA ASN A 439 -15.59 3.59 27.75
C ASN A 439 -15.80 4.10 29.19
N LEU A 440 -16.98 4.66 29.45
CA LEU A 440 -17.34 5.29 30.73
C LEU A 440 -17.90 4.29 31.76
N SER A 441 -17.88 2.98 31.50
CA SER A 441 -18.38 1.93 32.41
C SER A 441 -17.52 1.69 33.67
N LEU A 442 -16.85 2.71 34.19
CA LEU A 442 -15.95 2.66 35.34
C LEU A 442 -16.60 3.29 36.58
N THR A 443 -15.99 3.13 37.75
CA THR A 443 -16.51 3.58 39.06
C THR A 443 -16.90 5.07 39.10
N ARG A 444 -17.91 5.44 39.90
CA ARG A 444 -18.47 6.82 40.01
C ARG A 444 -17.43 7.94 40.20
N ILE A 445 -16.36 7.68 40.95
CA ILE A 445 -15.26 8.65 41.18
C ILE A 445 -14.52 8.94 39.86
N SER A 446 -14.23 7.90 39.07
CA SER A 446 -13.54 8.03 37.79
C SER A 446 -14.39 8.77 36.73
N LEU A 447 -15.72 8.62 36.78
CA LEU A 447 -16.65 9.32 35.90
C LEU A 447 -16.60 10.84 36.13
N LEU A 448 -16.69 11.28 37.39
CA LEU A 448 -16.65 12.71 37.74
C LEU A 448 -15.27 13.33 37.43
N GLU A 449 -14.17 12.62 37.67
CA GLU A 449 -12.84 13.09 37.27
C GLU A 449 -12.69 13.21 35.76
N SER A 450 -13.22 12.24 35.00
CA SER A 450 -13.24 12.28 33.54
C SER A 450 -14.04 13.48 33.02
N ALA A 451 -15.23 13.71 33.57
CA ALA A 451 -16.06 14.86 33.23
C ALA A 451 -15.39 16.20 33.59
N LYS A 452 -14.70 16.29 34.74
CA LYS A 452 -13.90 17.48 35.11
C LYS A 452 -12.77 17.73 34.13
N LYS A 453 -12.04 16.70 33.72
CA LYS A 453 -10.97 16.80 32.69
C LYS A 453 -11.55 17.27 31.36
N PHE A 454 -12.67 16.71 30.93
CA PHE A 454 -13.35 17.09 29.69
C PHE A 454 -13.82 18.55 29.72
N LYS A 455 -14.46 18.99 30.80
CA LYS A 455 -14.88 20.39 31.01
C LYS A 455 -13.70 21.35 31.00
N ASN A 456 -12.61 21.02 31.70
CA ASN A 456 -11.41 21.86 31.75
C ASN A 456 -10.75 21.95 30.38
N PHE A 457 -10.76 20.85 29.61
CA PHE A 457 -10.29 20.87 28.23
C PHE A 457 -11.16 21.80 27.38
N THR A 458 -12.48 21.60 27.34
CA THR A 458 -13.45 22.39 26.54
C THR A 458 -13.77 23.80 27.07
N GLY A 459 -12.99 24.30 28.03
CA GLY A 459 -13.09 25.65 28.55
C GLY A 459 -12.76 26.74 27.52
N ASN A 460 -12.74 28.00 27.96
CA ASN A 460 -12.63 29.19 27.11
C ASN A 460 -11.34 29.29 26.26
N SER A 461 -10.35 28.41 26.44
CA SER A 461 -9.08 28.42 25.70
C SER A 461 -9.11 27.65 24.38
N ILE A 462 -10.10 26.79 24.12
CA ILE A 462 -10.14 26.01 22.88
C ILE A 462 -10.74 26.83 21.73
N LYS A 463 -9.97 26.98 20.65
CA LYS A 463 -10.46 27.49 19.36
C LYS A 463 -10.91 26.31 18.50
N ILE A 464 -12.21 26.06 18.50
CA ILE A 464 -12.83 25.07 17.59
C ILE A 464 -12.77 25.62 16.18
N THR A 465 -12.17 24.85 15.26
CA THR A 465 -11.95 25.26 13.86
C THR A 465 -12.64 24.35 12.85
N ASP A 466 -13.02 23.13 13.27
CA ASP A 466 -13.59 22.13 12.39
C ASP A 466 -14.95 21.62 12.90
N PRO A 467 -15.95 21.38 12.03
CA PRO A 467 -17.25 20.85 12.43
C PRO A 467 -17.18 19.47 13.11
N ILE A 468 -16.17 18.64 12.82
CA ILE A 468 -16.05 17.32 13.47
C ILE A 468 -15.71 17.42 14.96
N GLU A 469 -15.01 18.49 15.36
CA GLU A 469 -14.67 18.75 16.77
C GLU A 469 -15.94 19.01 17.58
N VAL A 470 -16.90 19.75 17.01
CA VAL A 470 -18.24 19.94 17.61
C VAL A 470 -18.94 18.60 17.76
N ASN A 471 -18.90 17.74 16.73
CA ASN A 471 -19.52 16.42 16.78
C ASN A 471 -18.91 15.53 17.87
N PHE A 472 -17.58 15.51 18.04
CA PHE A 472 -16.95 14.74 19.11
C PHE A 472 -17.33 15.26 20.51
N ILE A 473 -17.44 16.58 20.69
CA ILE A 473 -17.93 17.16 21.95
C ILE A 473 -19.38 16.73 22.20
N THR A 474 -20.25 16.85 21.20
CA THR A 474 -21.65 16.40 21.29
C THR A 474 -21.75 14.91 21.66
N GLN A 475 -21.00 14.05 20.97
CA GLN A 475 -20.97 12.61 21.25
C GLN A 475 -20.48 12.31 22.67
N THR A 476 -19.45 13.03 23.12
CA THR A 476 -18.92 12.88 24.48
C THR A 476 -19.98 13.25 25.52
N ILE A 477 -20.71 14.35 25.31
CA ILE A 477 -21.81 14.76 26.19
C ILE A 477 -22.88 13.67 26.23
N GLU A 478 -23.32 13.15 25.07
CA GLU A 478 -24.30 12.06 24.99
C GLU A 478 -23.87 10.80 25.74
N ASN A 479 -22.58 10.44 25.67
CA ASN A 479 -22.04 9.31 26.42
C ASN A 479 -22.19 9.52 27.94
N TYR A 480 -21.96 10.74 28.44
CA TYR A 480 -22.18 11.08 29.86
C TYR A 480 -23.66 11.14 30.26
N LEU A 481 -24.58 11.45 29.33
CA LEU A 481 -26.02 11.54 29.63
C LEU A 481 -26.58 10.24 30.21
N ASN A 482 -26.02 9.09 29.83
CA ASN A 482 -26.46 7.79 30.32
C ASN A 482 -26.20 7.58 31.82
N PHE A 483 -25.34 8.40 32.44
CA PHE A 483 -24.94 8.28 33.84
C PHE A 483 -25.48 9.42 34.72
N LEU A 484 -26.40 10.24 34.20
CA LEU A 484 -26.95 11.40 34.93
C LEU A 484 -27.70 11.03 36.22
N ILE A 485 -28.25 9.82 36.29
CA ILE A 485 -28.94 9.30 37.49
C ILE A 485 -28.02 9.32 38.72
N GLU A 486 -26.70 9.24 38.50
CA GLU A 486 -25.70 9.06 39.55
C GLU A 486 -25.14 10.37 40.15
N GLY A 487 -25.53 11.57 39.67
CA GLY A 487 -25.10 12.81 40.33
C GLY A 487 -25.46 14.14 39.65
N LYS A 488 -26.01 15.08 40.42
CA LYS A 488 -26.38 16.44 39.96
C LYS A 488 -25.20 17.26 39.45
N GLU A 489 -24.00 17.06 40.01
CA GLU A 489 -22.79 17.80 39.60
C GLU A 489 -22.44 17.54 38.12
N LEU A 490 -22.65 16.32 37.62
CA LEU A 490 -22.35 15.96 36.24
C LEU A 490 -23.17 16.80 35.26
N GLY A 491 -24.48 16.93 35.51
CA GLY A 491 -25.37 17.76 34.69
C GLY A 491 -24.89 19.20 34.58
N THR A 492 -24.49 19.80 35.71
CA THR A 492 -23.96 21.18 35.72
C THR A 492 -22.66 21.33 34.93
N MET A 493 -21.77 20.34 34.97
CA MET A 493 -20.52 20.36 34.19
C MET A 493 -20.79 20.26 32.68
N LEU A 494 -21.74 19.40 32.28
CA LEU A 494 -22.11 19.25 30.87
C LEU A 494 -22.75 20.54 30.31
N ILE A 495 -23.62 21.19 31.08
CA ILE A 495 -24.22 22.47 30.66
C ILE A 495 -23.15 23.56 30.54
N ASP A 496 -22.15 23.59 31.42
CA ASP A 496 -21.01 24.51 31.28
C ASP A 496 -20.28 24.33 29.94
N VAL A 497 -20.08 23.08 29.49
CA VAL A 497 -19.49 22.78 28.17
C VAL A 497 -20.40 23.26 27.03
N ILE A 498 -21.71 23.06 27.14
CA ILE A 498 -22.66 23.53 26.11
C ILE A 498 -22.67 25.08 26.05
N ASN A 499 -22.57 25.74 27.20
CA ASN A 499 -22.46 27.19 27.29
C ASN A 499 -21.18 27.74 26.63
N THR A 500 -20.05 27.00 26.64
CA THR A 500 -18.85 27.42 25.90
C THR A 500 -19.02 27.21 24.39
N LEU A 501 -19.72 26.17 23.94
CA LEU A 501 -19.98 25.92 22.52
C LEU A 501 -20.80 27.03 21.83
N ILE A 502 -21.64 27.76 22.57
CA ILE A 502 -22.36 28.92 22.04
C ILE A 502 -21.38 29.98 21.49
N ASN A 503 -20.14 30.03 21.97
CA ASN A 503 -19.13 30.97 21.48
C ASN A 503 -18.48 30.55 20.15
N VAL A 504 -18.70 29.33 19.67
CA VAL A 504 -18.14 28.84 18.40
C VAL A 504 -18.68 29.66 17.22
N PRO A 505 -17.85 29.96 16.20
CA PRO A 505 -18.30 30.63 14.99
C PRO A 505 -19.52 29.97 14.33
N LYS A 506 -20.50 30.80 13.94
CA LYS A 506 -21.78 30.33 13.37
C LYS A 506 -21.62 29.50 12.10
N ASN A 507 -20.61 29.80 11.28
CA ASN A 507 -20.30 29.03 10.06
C ASN A 507 -19.89 27.58 10.36
N ILE A 508 -19.11 27.36 11.43
CA ILE A 508 -18.70 26.02 11.87
C ILE A 508 -19.90 25.26 12.42
N LEU A 509 -20.71 25.89 13.28
CA LEU A 509 -21.92 25.28 13.84
C LEU A 509 -22.94 24.93 12.74
N LYS A 510 -23.11 25.78 11.72
CA LYS A 510 -23.95 25.48 10.56
C LYS A 510 -23.44 24.26 9.80
N LYS A 511 -22.13 24.16 9.55
CA LYS A 511 -21.53 22.97 8.90
C LYS A 511 -21.70 21.71 9.76
N ALA A 512 -21.49 21.81 11.08
CA ALA A 512 -21.67 20.70 12.01
C ALA A 512 -23.13 20.22 12.07
N GLU A 513 -24.09 21.14 11.99
CA GLU A 513 -25.51 20.78 11.91
C GLU A 513 -25.83 20.06 10.59
N VAL A 514 -25.35 20.56 9.45
CA VAL A 514 -25.56 19.94 8.13
C VAL A 514 -24.95 18.53 8.08
N SER A 515 -23.72 18.36 8.57
CA SER A 515 -23.00 17.09 8.47
C SER A 515 -23.40 16.07 9.55
N PHE A 516 -23.70 16.50 10.77
CA PHE A 516 -23.81 15.61 11.94
C PHE A 516 -25.02 15.87 12.85
N LYS A 517 -25.87 16.86 12.53
CA LYS A 517 -26.98 17.33 13.37
C LYS A 517 -26.55 17.69 14.80
N SER A 518 -25.31 18.17 14.96
CA SER A 518 -24.69 18.36 16.28
C SER A 518 -25.44 19.39 17.14
N CYS A 519 -25.96 20.49 16.57
CA CYS A 519 -26.67 21.50 17.34
C CYS A 519 -28.01 20.97 17.84
N THR A 520 -28.78 20.30 16.96
CA THR A 520 -30.03 19.63 17.34
C THR A 520 -29.80 18.61 18.47
N ARG A 521 -28.74 17.82 18.38
CA ARG A 521 -28.35 16.84 19.42
C ARG A 521 -27.97 17.52 20.75
N LEU A 522 -27.24 18.64 20.71
CA LEU A 522 -26.89 19.41 21.90
C LEU A 522 -28.13 19.96 22.61
N ILE A 523 -29.11 20.50 21.87
CA ILE A 523 -30.36 20.99 22.49
C ILE A 523 -31.14 19.83 23.14
N LYS A 524 -31.22 18.67 22.50
CA LYS A 524 -31.82 17.47 23.12
C LYS A 524 -31.05 17.01 24.35
N ALA A 525 -29.72 17.13 24.35
CA ALA A 525 -28.90 16.84 25.52
C ALA A 525 -29.23 17.79 26.69
N VAL A 526 -29.41 19.09 26.43
CA VAL A 526 -29.85 20.06 27.45
C VAL A 526 -31.18 19.63 28.06
N GLU A 527 -32.18 19.30 27.24
CA GLU A 527 -33.49 18.84 27.71
C GLU A 527 -33.37 17.63 28.64
N LYS A 528 -32.58 16.63 28.22
CA LYS A 528 -32.34 15.41 29.01
C LYS A 528 -31.59 15.70 30.31
N ILE A 529 -30.63 16.63 30.32
CA ILE A 529 -29.91 17.01 31.55
C ILE A 529 -30.88 17.61 32.58
N ILE A 530 -31.79 18.48 32.15
CA ILE A 530 -32.77 19.11 33.04
C ILE A 530 -33.73 18.05 33.60
N GLU A 531 -34.16 17.08 32.79
CA GLU A 531 -35.06 15.98 33.19
C GLU A 531 -34.53 15.18 34.39
N TYR A 532 -33.24 14.85 34.36
CA TYR A 532 -32.58 14.06 35.40
C TYR A 532 -31.94 14.90 36.52
N THR A 533 -31.98 16.24 36.43
CA THR A 533 -31.38 17.15 37.43
C THR A 533 -32.46 18.04 38.06
N PRO A 534 -33.25 17.51 39.01
CA PRO A 534 -34.38 18.27 39.57
C PRO A 534 -33.90 19.50 40.34
N SER A 535 -34.65 20.59 40.16
CA SER A 535 -34.40 21.93 40.73
C SER A 535 -33.10 22.57 40.24
N ILE A 536 -32.71 22.32 38.99
CA ILE A 536 -31.55 22.99 38.40
C ILE A 536 -31.84 24.48 38.22
N GLN A 537 -30.93 25.30 38.72
CA GLN A 537 -30.87 26.74 38.48
C GLN A 537 -29.50 27.06 37.92
N PHE A 538 -29.45 27.25 36.60
CA PHE A 538 -28.21 27.52 35.89
C PHE A 538 -28.30 28.90 35.25
N TYR A 539 -27.41 29.80 35.65
CA TYR A 539 -27.33 31.15 35.12
C TYR A 539 -25.91 31.45 34.68
N LYS A 540 -25.69 31.55 33.36
CA LYS A 540 -24.43 31.97 32.76
C LYS A 540 -24.68 33.02 31.68
N LYS A 541 -23.58 33.67 31.25
CA LYS A 541 -23.59 34.76 30.27
C LYS A 541 -24.37 34.44 29.00
N ASN A 542 -24.24 33.21 28.49
CA ASN A 542 -24.81 32.84 27.19
C ASN A 542 -26.10 32.02 27.29
N MET A 543 -26.42 31.50 28.47
CA MET A 543 -27.49 30.52 28.64
C MET A 543 -28.03 30.52 30.06
N ALA A 544 -29.34 30.39 30.22
CA ALA A 544 -30.00 30.19 31.49
C ALA A 544 -31.02 29.05 31.43
N LEU A 545 -31.08 28.25 32.49
CA LEU A 545 -32.00 27.12 32.62
C LEU A 545 -32.63 27.11 34.00
N GLU A 546 -33.93 26.87 34.05
CA GLU A 546 -34.67 26.69 35.29
C GLU A 546 -35.73 25.59 35.14
N GLU A 547 -35.89 24.76 36.17
CA GLU A 547 -36.89 23.70 36.25
C GLU A 547 -37.89 23.97 37.36
N PHE A 548 -39.17 23.77 37.06
CA PHE A 548 -40.28 23.93 37.97
C PHE A 548 -41.11 22.66 38.04
N ARG A 549 -41.39 22.19 39.26
CA ARG A 549 -42.40 21.14 39.47
C ARG A 549 -43.77 21.76 39.62
N VAL A 550 -44.63 21.54 38.63
CA VAL A 550 -45.97 22.14 38.56
C VAL A 550 -47.04 21.07 38.69
N LYS A 551 -48.03 21.32 39.56
CA LYS A 551 -49.24 20.48 39.68
C LYS A 551 -50.45 21.26 39.18
N ARG A 552 -51.38 20.55 38.56
CA ARG A 552 -52.65 21.10 38.04
C ARG A 552 -53.35 22.01 39.05
N ASP A 553 -53.53 21.54 40.28
CA ASP A 553 -54.32 22.26 41.30
C ASP A 553 -53.62 23.51 41.86
N SER A 554 -52.31 23.63 41.68
CA SER A 554 -51.48 24.71 42.25
C SER A 554 -50.93 25.68 41.22
N PHE A 555 -51.07 25.38 39.93
CA PHE A 555 -50.43 26.17 38.88
C PHE A 555 -51.27 27.42 38.53
N THR A 556 -50.78 28.58 38.97
CA THR A 556 -51.43 29.88 38.72
C THR A 556 -50.90 30.59 37.47
N GLY A 557 -50.02 29.94 36.71
CA GLY A 557 -49.28 30.54 35.60
C GLY A 557 -47.90 31.04 36.01
N LEU A 558 -47.00 31.15 35.03
CA LEU A 558 -45.58 31.46 35.22
C LEU A 558 -45.13 32.49 34.17
N ILE A 559 -44.46 33.54 34.63
CA ILE A 559 -43.82 34.53 33.75
C ILE A 559 -42.32 34.46 34.01
N CYS A 560 -41.53 34.24 32.96
CA CYS A 560 -40.08 34.25 33.03
C CYS A 560 -39.51 35.31 32.10
N THR A 561 -38.75 36.25 32.65
CA THR A 561 -38.20 37.39 31.92
C THR A 561 -36.67 37.33 31.94
N TRP A 562 -36.08 37.42 30.75
CA TRP A 562 -34.65 37.49 30.49
C TRP A 562 -34.24 38.93 30.20
N TYR A 563 -33.35 39.48 31.00
CA TYR A 563 -32.96 40.89 30.92
C TYR A 563 -31.47 41.10 31.20
N SER A 564 -30.93 42.18 30.66
CA SER A 564 -29.61 42.73 30.97
C SER A 564 -29.76 44.05 31.75
N ASN A 565 -28.80 44.34 32.61
CA ASN A 565 -28.68 45.67 33.23
C ASN A 565 -27.77 46.57 32.34
N ASN A 566 -27.43 47.77 32.79
CA ASN A 566 -26.49 48.70 32.13
C ASN A 566 -25.17 48.06 31.62
N ASN A 567 -24.77 46.90 32.13
CA ASN A 567 -23.73 46.07 31.54
C ASN A 567 -24.33 44.90 30.73
N PRO A 568 -24.25 44.90 29.37
CA PRO A 568 -24.82 43.85 28.52
C PRO A 568 -24.09 42.49 28.65
N GLU A 569 -22.97 42.43 29.37
CA GLU A 569 -22.27 41.19 29.68
C GLU A 569 -22.97 40.36 30.76
N ILE A 570 -23.79 40.98 31.61
CA ILE A 570 -24.44 40.33 32.74
C ILE A 570 -25.94 40.26 32.47
N ARG A 571 -26.45 39.03 32.39
CA ARG A 571 -27.85 38.73 32.11
C ARG A 571 -28.45 37.93 33.23
N PHE A 572 -29.74 38.15 33.46
CA PHE A 572 -30.50 37.53 34.53
C PHE A 572 -31.79 36.95 33.96
N LEU A 573 -32.15 35.75 34.43
CA LEU A 573 -33.47 35.16 34.22
C LEU A 573 -34.21 35.27 35.56
N GLN A 574 -35.42 35.82 35.53
CA GLN A 574 -36.28 35.89 36.70
C GLN A 574 -37.66 35.36 36.35
N CYS A 575 -38.10 34.35 37.11
CA CYS A 575 -39.41 33.74 36.97
C CYS A 575 -40.30 34.07 38.18
N THR A 576 -41.55 34.45 37.92
CA THR A 576 -42.55 34.83 38.93
C THR A 576 -43.89 34.18 38.63
N THR A 577 -44.60 33.73 39.67
CA THR A 577 -45.98 33.26 39.57
C THR A 577 -46.96 34.44 39.55
N ASN A 578 -48.07 34.31 38.81
CA ASN A 578 -48.97 35.39 38.38
C ASN A 578 -49.63 36.27 39.46
N ASN A 579 -49.35 36.07 40.76
CA ASN A 579 -49.90 36.93 41.82
C ASN A 579 -49.12 38.25 42.03
N ARG A 580 -48.03 38.51 41.29
CA ARG A 580 -47.31 39.79 41.31
C ARG A 580 -47.15 40.36 39.91
N THR A 581 -48.07 41.23 39.50
CA THR A 581 -47.95 42.07 38.29
C THR A 581 -46.98 43.24 38.50
N SER A 582 -45.74 42.95 38.90
CA SER A 582 -44.64 43.90 38.75
C SER A 582 -43.41 43.15 38.25
N PRO A 583 -43.30 42.96 36.92
CA PRO A 583 -42.13 42.33 36.34
C PRO A 583 -41.02 43.37 36.38
N ILE A 584 -40.28 43.43 37.50
CA ILE A 584 -38.98 44.11 37.60
C ILE A 584 -39.07 45.66 37.49
N ASN A 585 -38.35 46.40 38.35
CA ASN A 585 -38.21 47.84 38.18
C ASN A 585 -37.43 48.14 36.88
N ILE A 586 -38.13 48.58 35.83
CA ILE A 586 -37.63 48.69 34.44
C ILE A 586 -36.61 49.84 34.28
N LYS A 587 -36.45 50.71 35.29
CA LYS A 587 -35.73 51.99 35.14
C LYS A 587 -34.27 51.92 34.68
N ASP A 588 -33.60 50.76 34.65
CA ASP A 588 -32.23 50.59 34.15
C ASP A 588 -31.98 49.19 33.54
N ARG A 589 -33.01 48.59 32.91
CA ARG A 589 -32.97 47.19 32.47
C ARG A 589 -33.51 47.00 31.05
N THR A 590 -32.76 46.29 30.22
CA THR A 590 -33.14 45.93 28.85
C THR A 590 -33.69 44.51 28.85
N ILE A 591 -34.99 44.36 28.58
CA ILE A 591 -35.63 43.05 28.43
C ILE A 591 -35.29 42.52 27.04
N GLU A 592 -34.63 41.35 26.99
CA GLU A 592 -34.23 40.68 25.75
C GLU A 592 -35.28 39.64 25.32
N ALA A 593 -35.87 38.91 26.27
CA ALA A 593 -36.96 37.96 26.02
C ALA A 593 -37.88 37.79 27.24
N SER A 594 -39.14 37.41 27.02
CA SER A 594 -40.06 37.01 28.08
C SER A 594 -40.96 35.88 27.59
N ILE A 595 -41.25 34.91 28.44
CA ILE A 595 -42.19 33.82 28.17
C ILE A 595 -43.27 33.81 29.24
N HIS A 596 -44.53 33.74 28.79
CA HIS A 596 -45.72 33.83 29.64
C HIS A 596 -46.53 32.55 29.48
N LEU A 597 -46.61 31.76 30.54
CA LEU A 597 -47.36 30.50 30.57
C LEU A 597 -48.66 30.71 31.35
N PRO A 598 -49.82 30.60 30.70
CA PRO A 598 -51.11 30.88 31.32
C PRO A 598 -51.51 29.76 32.31
N ALA A 599 -52.32 30.09 33.31
CA ALA A 599 -52.83 29.12 34.29
C ALA A 599 -53.62 27.97 33.63
N SER A 600 -54.25 28.23 32.48
CA SER A 600 -55.02 27.23 31.71
C SER A 600 -54.15 26.14 31.07
N LEU A 601 -52.81 26.26 31.08
CA LEU A 601 -51.90 25.31 30.44
C LEU A 601 -52.10 23.86 30.92
N LEU A 602 -52.38 23.65 32.21
CA LEU A 602 -52.59 22.32 32.80
C LEU A 602 -54.06 21.94 32.96
N GLN A 603 -54.99 22.76 32.45
CA GLN A 603 -56.43 22.60 32.70
C GLN A 603 -57.00 21.30 32.12
N TYR A 604 -56.40 20.77 31.05
CA TYR A 604 -56.83 19.54 30.36
C TYR A 604 -55.97 18.31 30.67
N SER A 605 -54.96 18.41 31.55
CA SER A 605 -54.14 17.25 31.91
C SER A 605 -54.97 16.24 32.73
N GLN A 606 -55.01 14.99 32.26
CA GLN A 606 -55.73 13.88 32.92
C GLN A 606 -54.93 13.28 34.09
N GLU A 607 -53.65 13.59 34.21
CA GLU A 607 -52.76 13.02 35.23
C GLU A 607 -52.68 13.90 36.49
N VAL A 608 -52.71 13.25 37.66
CA VAL A 608 -52.63 13.88 39.00
C VAL A 608 -51.17 14.11 39.44
N THR A 609 -50.21 13.66 38.64
CA THR A 609 -48.77 13.74 38.92
C THR A 609 -48.22 15.15 38.68
N ALA A 610 -47.18 15.51 39.43
CA ALA A 610 -46.47 16.76 39.21
C ALA A 610 -45.70 16.67 37.88
N HIS A 611 -45.95 17.60 36.97
CA HIS A 611 -45.25 17.67 35.69
C HIS A 611 -43.97 18.50 35.86
N GLN A 612 -42.94 18.18 35.07
CA GLN A 612 -41.70 18.95 35.01
C GLN A 612 -41.82 20.03 33.95
N LEU A 613 -41.81 21.30 34.36
CA LEU A 613 -41.81 22.44 33.46
C LEU A 613 -40.39 23.00 33.35
N MET A 614 -39.81 22.93 32.16
CA MET A 614 -38.47 23.41 31.86
C MET A 614 -38.53 24.75 31.13
N ILE A 615 -37.71 25.70 31.55
CA ILE A 615 -37.48 26.96 30.86
C ILE A 615 -36.01 27.03 30.47
N SER A 616 -35.74 27.28 29.18
CA SER A 616 -34.39 27.45 28.66
C SER A 616 -34.28 28.74 27.85
N VAL A 617 -33.20 29.48 28.09
CA VAL A 617 -32.91 30.73 27.40
C VAL A 617 -31.49 30.69 26.85
N TYR A 618 -31.34 31.07 25.59
CA TYR A 618 -30.09 31.16 24.87
C TYR A 618 -29.90 32.60 24.39
N SER A 619 -28.78 33.20 24.74
CA SER A 619 -28.44 34.60 24.43
C SER A 619 -28.37 34.92 22.93
N ASN A 620 -28.22 33.91 22.08
CA ASN A 620 -28.14 34.07 20.63
C ASN A 620 -28.67 32.82 19.92
N ASN A 621 -28.74 32.89 18.59
CA ASN A 621 -29.25 31.81 17.74
C ASN A 621 -28.16 30.84 17.22
N ARG A 622 -26.94 30.86 17.75
CA ARG A 622 -25.82 30.11 17.15
C ARG A 622 -26.02 28.60 17.20
N LEU A 623 -26.67 28.08 18.24
CA LEU A 623 -27.10 26.68 18.34
C LEU A 623 -28.38 26.38 17.56
N PHE A 624 -28.96 27.36 16.87
CA PHE A 624 -30.15 27.22 16.04
C PHE A 624 -29.87 27.64 14.58
N PRO A 625 -28.85 27.06 13.91
CA PRO A 625 -28.51 27.46 12.55
C PRO A 625 -29.59 27.01 11.56
N LYS A 626 -30.01 27.92 10.68
CA LYS A 626 -30.95 27.60 9.60
C LYS A 626 -30.25 26.78 8.50
N ILE A 627 -30.87 25.66 8.13
CA ILE A 627 -30.35 24.71 7.13
C ILE A 627 -30.89 25.03 5.71
N ILE A 628 -32.07 25.63 5.61
CA ILE A 628 -32.78 25.87 4.33
C ILE A 628 -32.33 27.20 3.71
N ASN A 629 -31.86 27.16 2.46
CA ASN A 629 -31.26 28.28 1.72
C ASN A 629 -32.25 29.22 1.01
N ASN A 630 -33.57 28.95 1.03
CA ASN A 630 -34.51 29.68 0.18
C ASN A 630 -34.86 31.11 0.67
N ASP A 631 -34.55 31.46 1.91
CA ASP A 631 -34.80 32.81 2.44
C ASP A 631 -33.56 33.35 3.16
N ASN A 632 -33.09 34.53 2.75
CA ASN A 632 -31.99 35.31 3.35
C ASN A 632 -32.27 35.79 4.79
N MET A 633 -33.42 35.45 5.36
CA MET A 633 -33.81 35.81 6.73
C MET A 633 -33.21 34.81 7.72
N ASP A 634 -32.30 35.31 8.54
CA ASP A 634 -31.64 34.61 9.66
C ASP A 634 -32.25 35.06 10.99
N VAL A 635 -32.23 34.22 12.02
CA VAL A 635 -32.77 34.57 13.34
C VAL A 635 -31.83 35.61 13.98
N ALA A 636 -32.32 36.81 14.25
CA ALA A 636 -31.49 37.87 14.85
C ALA A 636 -31.63 37.95 16.39
N SER A 637 -32.59 37.21 16.97
CA SER A 637 -32.94 37.31 18.38
C SER A 637 -32.26 36.24 19.25
N CYS A 638 -32.32 36.46 20.57
CA CYS A 638 -32.18 35.37 21.55
C CYS A 638 -33.31 34.35 21.38
N VAL A 639 -33.10 33.14 21.91
CA VAL A 639 -34.07 32.04 21.83
C VAL A 639 -34.50 31.67 23.24
N ILE A 640 -35.81 31.76 23.51
CA ILE A 640 -36.43 31.29 24.75
C ILE A 640 -37.40 30.16 24.43
N GLY A 641 -37.37 29.09 25.20
CA GLY A 641 -38.23 27.93 25.01
C GLY A 641 -38.71 27.36 26.34
N SER A 642 -39.94 26.85 26.34
CA SER A 642 -40.50 26.07 27.44
C SER A 642 -40.86 24.66 26.97
N LYS A 643 -40.66 23.67 27.83
CA LYS A 643 -41.09 22.29 27.58
C LYS A 643 -41.77 21.73 28.83
N LEU A 644 -42.94 21.13 28.64
CA LEU A 644 -43.61 20.37 29.69
C LEU A 644 -43.23 18.89 29.50
N GLY A 645 -42.48 18.34 30.45
CA GLY A 645 -42.17 16.92 30.59
C GLY A 645 -43.15 16.23 31.54
N MET A 646 -43.23 14.91 31.41
CA MET A 646 -43.98 14.04 32.32
C MET A 646 -43.18 13.74 33.58
#